data_AF-A0AAW0WGG9-F1
#
_entry.id   AF-A0AAW0WGG9-F1
#
_cell.length_a   1.000
_cell.length_b   1.000
_cell.length_c   1.000
_cell.angle_alpha   90.00
_cell.angle_beta   90.00
_cell.angle_gamma   90.00
#
_symmetry.space_group_name_H-M   'P 1'
#
loop_
_entity.id
_entity.type
_entity.pdbx_description
1 polymer ?
#
loop_
_entity_poly.entity_id
_entity_poly.type
_entity_poly.pdbx_seq_one_letter_code
_entity_poly.pdbx_strand_id
1 'polypeptide(L)'
;MRVVVMMVVMMMVVVMMVVNTVSSSNIKLVDNGYENVVVAISPSLDESLAHDIVSSLQETLTEASEVLFRATRNRTYFRDIKILLPKSWTETEYDELATNENFEDSDIRVDERNMVYGDQPYTVQPGGCGEPGQYIHLTPQYLTDETQVTNWGPRGRMLIHEWAKLRWGVFDEFGYPNDPKFPLFYVTSVIGGDISTGYHANDCTNKELIGELKDVTTGGSCRLDNGLPNDDCRFIPYNQQEATSSLMSYYYLSDIVDFCDSSSSEEFSHSEIAPNKQNLMCEGRSVWDVVRLHQDFLNGTNAAITASQPPVFKVVSQEEAKFALVLDHSNSMSDYDRIHKLQRAAQRWILYEVADGSSVCIITFSTTARLVQELTVISNTTREVLANMIDDRLDSSTSIGAGLKLAVNVLNGGNSVILLITDGEENTQPMIADVMDTVVASGTRVVSIAFGEYADPKLESIAENTNGKTFTVLDTDDGGMLDDAFQAALTYQPADSLANTTVKIYESEYQGNETNVTGAFTVDFTVGRNLVFRFVANHNTGISNGPYLLRPNGTIMNTTLNDATLNMWTIKVPLAEEGTWAWQVEFTTSDNYARVDVTAQARDSNTLPILTRAWLSAQDNVNATATPIIIYAEVKQGNNPVVGARVRAEVTQPIATAQPVLVDLLDNGQAADNQAGDGVYSRYLTSYSTTGRYSVKAEVWDDGSSYINNGFIVSRQPARMPTHPASRAARAIISLPLDGPSYCCGSVVPWDLASAQPTGAFTRTASAGSVQVIDVAAAGGDSLPPSRVTDLQATVTSTTLNLTWTAPGDDYDAGTVSGYEVRMSVNRSSLLDASLYNTNILVLLSYSDSSNMSELLLEAGHKVNLYLDNLEELQLDKVYYLALRALDDFNNTSPVSNLVTAMVPPASSPDTSGMPVWAIVVLVAVAFIVAVVALVGYMVHKRK
;
A
#
# COMPACT_ATOMS: atom_id res chain seq x y z
N MET A 1 -1.51 21.43 40.50
CA MET A 1 -0.35 22.00 39.77
C MET A 1 0.59 20.92 39.25
N ARG A 2 1.10 19.99 40.07
CA ARG A 2 1.92 18.85 39.56
C ARG A 2 1.19 17.93 38.57
N VAL A 3 -0.10 17.64 38.78
CA VAL A 3 -0.91 16.83 37.84
C VAL A 3 -1.19 17.57 36.52
N VAL A 4 -1.38 18.90 36.59
CA VAL A 4 -1.59 19.73 35.39
C VAL A 4 -0.28 19.91 34.61
N VAL A 5 0.85 20.06 35.30
CA VAL A 5 2.17 20.08 34.65
C VAL A 5 2.52 18.72 34.06
N MET A 6 2.12 17.61 34.69
CA MET A 6 2.35 16.26 34.17
C MET A 6 1.43 15.95 32.96
N MET A 7 0.17 16.41 32.95
CA MET A 7 -0.71 16.31 31.78
C MET A 7 -0.26 17.21 30.63
N VAL A 8 0.24 18.43 30.90
CA VAL A 8 0.78 19.31 29.84
C VAL A 8 2.10 18.80 29.29
N VAL A 9 2.95 18.18 30.12
CA VAL A 9 4.16 17.49 29.66
C VAL A 9 3.80 16.23 28.88
N MET A 10 2.80 15.45 29.29
CA MET A 10 2.34 14.26 28.55
C MET A 10 1.68 14.66 27.22
N MET A 11 0.94 15.77 27.16
CA MET A 11 0.36 16.31 25.93
C MET A 11 1.42 16.95 25.01
N MET A 12 2.47 17.57 25.56
CA MET A 12 3.64 18.01 24.78
C MET A 12 4.52 16.86 24.31
N VAL A 13 4.55 15.73 25.04
CA VAL A 13 5.27 14.51 24.65
C VAL A 13 4.50 13.75 23.56
N VAL A 14 3.16 13.71 23.60
CA VAL A 14 2.33 13.14 22.53
C VAL A 14 2.38 14.00 21.25
N VAL A 15 2.51 15.33 21.37
CA VAL A 15 2.70 16.23 20.21
C VAL A 15 4.16 16.26 19.70
N MET A 16 5.13 15.74 20.46
CA MET A 16 6.53 15.58 20.02
C MET A 16 6.87 14.16 19.52
N MET A 17 5.92 13.21 19.54
CA MET A 17 6.11 11.82 19.12
C MET A 17 5.41 11.48 17.79
N VAL A 18 5.31 12.45 16.88
CA VAL A 18 5.26 12.16 15.44
C VAL A 18 6.66 12.48 14.91
N VAL A 19 7.63 11.65 15.27
CA VAL A 19 8.92 11.66 14.57
C VAL A 19 8.70 10.79 13.35
N ASN A 20 8.62 11.48 12.22
CA ASN A 20 8.48 10.95 10.87
C ASN A 20 9.24 9.63 10.69
N THR A 21 8.51 8.56 10.39
CA THR A 21 9.02 7.52 9.48
C THR A 21 9.15 8.20 8.13
N VAL A 22 10.34 8.74 7.87
CA VAL A 22 10.69 9.21 6.53
C VAL A 22 10.79 7.95 5.68
N SER A 23 9.75 7.64 4.91
CA SER A 23 9.91 6.81 3.72
C SER A 23 11.12 7.36 2.95
N SER A 24 12.06 6.49 2.58
CA SER A 24 13.37 6.78 1.98
C SER A 24 13.27 7.36 0.56
N SER A 25 12.45 8.40 0.37
CA SER A 25 12.33 9.12 -0.87
C SER A 25 13.64 9.87 -1.13
N ASN A 26 14.24 9.64 -2.30
CA ASN A 26 15.40 10.38 -2.78
C ASN A 26 15.09 11.87 -3.03
N ILE A 27 13.81 12.25 -3.03
CA ILE A 27 13.36 13.62 -3.24
C ILE A 27 13.78 14.51 -2.08
N LYS A 28 14.59 15.52 -2.39
CA LYS A 28 15.04 16.53 -1.43
C LYS A 28 14.46 17.89 -1.78
N LEU A 29 14.01 18.61 -0.77
CA LEU A 29 13.59 20.00 -0.92
C LEU A 29 14.76 20.92 -0.56
N VAL A 30 15.33 21.59 -1.56
CA VAL A 30 16.47 22.50 -1.40
C VAL A 30 16.09 23.88 -1.90
N ASP A 31 16.17 24.90 -1.04
CA ASP A 31 15.84 26.29 -1.39
C ASP A 31 14.53 26.42 -2.19
N ASN A 32 13.42 25.83 -1.68
CA ASN A 32 12.09 25.81 -2.32
C ASN A 32 11.94 24.91 -3.56
N GLY A 33 13.00 24.31 -4.09
CA GLY A 33 12.94 23.41 -5.25
C GLY A 33 13.06 21.95 -4.85
N TYR A 34 12.13 21.10 -5.32
CA TYR A 34 12.30 19.65 -5.24
C TYR A 34 13.34 19.20 -6.27
N GLU A 35 14.32 18.43 -5.79
CA GLU A 35 15.42 17.88 -6.57
C GLU A 35 15.43 16.35 -6.47
N ASN A 36 15.98 15.69 -7.50
CA ASN A 36 16.04 14.24 -7.67
C ASN A 36 14.67 13.54 -7.77
N VAL A 37 13.69 14.18 -8.42
CA VAL A 37 12.43 13.51 -8.76
C VAL A 37 12.68 12.56 -9.93
N VAL A 38 12.36 11.27 -9.78
CA VAL A 38 12.61 10.24 -10.79
C VAL A 38 11.30 9.78 -11.44
N VAL A 39 11.22 9.93 -12.75
CA VAL A 39 10.13 9.40 -13.59
C VAL A 39 10.66 8.23 -14.40
N ALA A 40 10.18 7.02 -14.17
CA ALA A 40 10.64 5.84 -14.90
C ALA A 40 9.62 5.33 -15.91
N ILE A 41 10.10 4.96 -17.09
CA ILE A 41 9.31 4.36 -18.16
C ILE A 41 9.54 2.84 -18.15
N SER A 42 8.45 2.08 -18.15
CA SER A 42 8.47 0.62 -18.08
C SER A 42 9.11 -0.01 -19.33
N PRO A 43 9.94 -1.06 -19.16
CA PRO A 43 10.54 -1.80 -20.28
C PRO A 43 9.51 -2.58 -21.12
N SER A 44 8.27 -2.74 -20.62
CA SER A 44 7.17 -3.38 -21.34
C SER A 44 6.54 -2.46 -22.40
N LEU A 45 6.86 -1.16 -22.39
CA LEU A 45 6.30 -0.19 -23.32
C LEU A 45 7.04 -0.17 -24.66
N ASP A 46 6.30 0.11 -25.72
CA ASP A 46 6.82 0.22 -27.09
C ASP A 46 7.66 1.50 -27.25
N GLU A 47 8.92 1.33 -27.66
CA GLU A 47 9.86 2.41 -27.94
C GLU A 47 9.35 3.39 -29.02
N SER A 48 8.43 2.94 -29.89
CA SER A 48 7.84 3.82 -30.91
C SER A 48 7.08 5.03 -30.32
N LEU A 49 6.65 4.95 -29.06
CA LEU A 49 5.98 6.02 -28.33
C LEU A 49 6.95 6.92 -27.53
N ALA A 50 8.25 6.64 -27.55
CA ALA A 50 9.25 7.29 -26.70
C ALA A 50 9.21 8.82 -26.80
N HIS A 51 9.19 9.36 -28.02
CA HIS A 51 9.17 10.81 -28.24
C HIS A 51 7.92 11.47 -27.63
N ASP A 52 6.75 10.90 -27.88
CA ASP A 52 5.47 11.44 -27.43
C ASP A 52 5.35 11.36 -25.90
N ILE A 53 5.79 10.25 -25.29
CA ILE A 53 5.80 10.07 -23.83
C ILE A 53 6.75 11.07 -23.18
N VAL A 54 8.01 11.14 -23.61
CA VAL A 54 9.02 12.03 -23.00
C VAL A 54 8.61 13.50 -23.14
N SER A 55 8.12 13.91 -24.32
CA SER A 55 7.64 15.28 -24.53
C SER A 55 6.44 15.61 -23.65
N SER A 56 5.45 14.71 -23.56
CA SER A 56 4.25 14.91 -22.73
C SER A 56 4.58 14.96 -21.24
N LEU A 57 5.54 14.16 -20.77
CA LEU A 57 6.04 14.22 -19.40
C LEU A 57 6.66 15.58 -19.09
N GLN A 58 7.53 16.10 -19.96
CA GLN A 58 8.17 17.39 -19.76
C GLN A 58 7.15 18.53 -19.68
N GLU A 59 6.15 18.53 -20.56
CA GLU A 59 5.05 19.51 -20.54
C GLU A 59 4.22 19.38 -19.24
N THR A 60 3.76 18.18 -18.94
CA THR A 60 2.91 17.89 -17.77
C THR A 60 3.61 18.28 -16.46
N LEU A 61 4.89 17.95 -16.29
CA LEU A 61 5.66 18.27 -15.08
C LEU A 61 6.00 19.75 -14.98
N THR A 62 6.17 20.44 -16.11
CA THR A 62 6.31 21.90 -16.12
C THR A 62 5.04 22.59 -15.64
N GLU A 63 3.87 22.17 -16.16
CA GLU A 63 2.57 22.67 -15.70
C GLU A 63 2.32 22.35 -14.22
N ALA A 64 2.60 21.12 -13.80
CA ALA A 64 2.45 20.68 -12.42
C ALA A 64 3.33 21.51 -11.47
N SER A 65 4.55 21.86 -11.88
CA SER A 65 5.46 22.72 -11.09
C SER A 65 4.83 24.09 -10.80
N GLU A 66 4.13 24.69 -11.77
CA GLU A 66 3.42 25.95 -11.56
C GLU A 66 2.20 25.79 -10.63
N VAL A 67 1.46 24.69 -10.77
CA VAL A 67 0.30 24.39 -9.91
C VAL A 67 0.77 24.18 -8.46
N LEU A 68 1.83 23.39 -8.26
CA LEU A 68 2.44 23.11 -6.96
C LEU A 68 2.88 24.40 -6.27
N PHE A 69 3.53 25.30 -7.02
CA PHE A 69 3.97 26.58 -6.50
C PHE A 69 2.81 27.42 -5.97
N ARG A 70 1.71 27.49 -6.72
CA ARG A 70 0.52 28.25 -6.29
C ARG A 70 -0.17 27.58 -5.11
N ALA A 71 -0.41 26.27 -5.20
CA ALA A 71 -1.10 25.47 -4.19
C ALA A 71 -0.38 25.44 -2.85
N THR A 72 0.95 25.59 -2.85
CA THR A 72 1.74 25.69 -1.62
C THR A 72 1.98 27.13 -1.17
N ARG A 73 1.18 28.07 -1.68
CA ARG A 73 1.24 29.50 -1.34
C ARG A 73 2.62 30.10 -1.62
N ASN A 74 3.13 29.81 -2.82
CA ASN A 74 4.42 30.25 -3.37
C ASN A 74 5.63 29.66 -2.64
N ARG A 75 5.58 28.39 -2.24
CA ARG A 75 6.64 27.77 -1.42
C ARG A 75 7.42 26.65 -2.08
N THR A 76 6.81 25.76 -2.87
CA THR A 76 7.56 24.65 -3.50
C THR A 76 7.31 24.56 -4.99
N TYR A 77 8.31 24.09 -5.72
CA TYR A 77 8.19 23.82 -7.16
C TYR A 77 9.14 22.68 -7.54
N PHE A 78 8.96 22.06 -8.72
CA PHE A 78 9.91 21.08 -9.24
C PHE A 78 11.12 21.79 -9.87
N ARG A 79 12.33 21.41 -9.45
CA ARG A 79 13.58 21.98 -9.96
C ARG A 79 14.39 20.99 -10.78
N ASP A 80 14.62 19.79 -10.28
CA ASP A 80 15.43 18.77 -10.97
C ASP A 80 14.63 17.47 -11.10
N ILE A 81 14.43 17.06 -12.36
CA ILE A 81 13.66 15.87 -12.73
C ILE A 81 14.50 15.01 -13.67
N LYS A 82 14.58 13.72 -13.34
CA LYS A 82 15.23 12.71 -14.17
C LYS A 82 14.18 11.79 -14.80
N ILE A 83 14.23 11.64 -16.12
CA ILE A 83 13.38 10.70 -16.86
C ILE A 83 14.22 9.48 -17.20
N LEU A 84 13.95 8.35 -16.55
CA LEU A 84 14.65 7.09 -16.73
C LEU A 84 14.03 6.31 -17.91
N LEU A 85 14.85 6.12 -18.94
CA LEU A 85 14.55 5.25 -20.07
C LEU A 85 14.89 3.79 -19.75
N PRO A 86 14.05 2.83 -20.16
CA PRO A 86 14.35 1.42 -19.97
C PRO A 86 15.54 1.00 -20.84
N LYS A 87 16.32 0.04 -20.34
CA LYS A 87 17.48 -0.52 -21.06
C LYS A 87 17.13 -1.11 -22.42
N SER A 88 15.88 -1.58 -22.60
CA SER A 88 15.40 -2.16 -23.86
C SER A 88 15.32 -1.14 -25.00
N TRP A 89 15.27 0.16 -24.69
CA TRP A 89 15.19 1.23 -25.69
C TRP A 89 16.59 1.63 -26.16
N THR A 90 16.86 1.43 -27.45
CA THR A 90 18.20 1.61 -28.04
C THR A 90 18.27 2.69 -29.12
N GLU A 91 17.13 3.16 -29.60
CA GLU A 91 16.98 4.18 -30.63
C GLU A 91 16.61 5.56 -30.04
N THR A 92 16.40 5.63 -28.72
CA THR A 92 16.03 6.86 -28.00
C THR A 92 17.27 7.60 -27.47
N GLU A 93 17.37 8.90 -27.76
CA GLU A 93 18.45 9.76 -27.26
C GLU A 93 18.33 9.99 -25.75
N TYR A 94 19.48 10.04 -25.06
CA TYR A 94 19.59 10.32 -23.63
C TYR A 94 20.80 11.23 -23.34
N ASP A 95 20.75 11.95 -22.22
CA ASP A 95 21.77 12.91 -21.81
C ASP A 95 22.93 12.23 -21.07
N GLU A 96 22.61 11.35 -20.11
CA GLU A 96 23.59 10.63 -19.29
C GLU A 96 23.12 9.22 -18.89
N LEU A 97 24.03 8.43 -18.33
CA LEU A 97 23.68 7.10 -17.80
C LEU A 97 23.12 7.24 -16.38
N ALA A 98 22.13 6.42 -16.06
CA ALA A 98 21.57 6.34 -14.73
C ALA A 98 22.64 5.94 -13.71
N THR A 99 22.62 6.61 -12.57
CA THR A 99 23.54 6.36 -11.45
C THR A 99 22.93 5.46 -10.41
N ASN A 100 21.73 5.77 -9.94
CA ASN A 100 21.02 4.97 -8.95
C ASN A 100 19.51 4.98 -9.20
N GLU A 101 19.09 5.51 -10.32
CA GLU A 101 17.70 5.53 -10.75
C GLU A 101 17.32 4.15 -11.30
N ASN A 102 16.27 3.56 -10.76
CA ASN A 102 15.67 2.33 -11.28
C ASN A 102 14.15 2.48 -11.36
N PHE A 103 13.49 1.53 -12.01
CA PHE A 103 12.04 1.54 -12.16
C PHE A 103 11.33 1.30 -10.82
N GLU A 104 11.80 0.34 -10.02
CA GLU A 104 11.14 -0.10 -8.77
C GLU A 104 11.20 0.91 -7.63
N ASP A 105 12.12 1.88 -7.64
CA ASP A 105 12.23 2.93 -6.62
C ASP A 105 11.87 4.33 -7.18
N SER A 106 11.31 4.39 -8.39
CA SER A 106 10.92 5.67 -9.01
C SER A 106 9.64 6.25 -8.41
N ASP A 107 9.60 7.58 -8.34
CA ASP A 107 8.48 8.35 -7.76
C ASP A 107 7.25 8.34 -8.67
N ILE A 108 7.48 8.37 -9.99
CA ILE A 108 6.43 8.35 -11.02
C ILE A 108 6.77 7.26 -12.03
N ARG A 109 5.82 6.36 -12.31
CA ARG A 109 5.97 5.25 -13.26
C ARG A 109 5.02 5.42 -14.42
N VAL A 110 5.56 5.36 -15.63
CA VAL A 110 4.78 5.21 -16.86
C VAL A 110 4.78 3.73 -17.23
N ASP A 111 3.63 3.09 -17.15
CA ASP A 111 3.52 1.64 -17.33
C ASP A 111 2.18 1.23 -17.96
N GLU A 112 2.03 -0.06 -18.23
CA GLU A 112 0.80 -0.64 -18.75
C GLU A 112 -0.40 -0.33 -17.85
N ARG A 113 -1.55 -0.18 -18.49
CA ARG A 113 -2.82 0.13 -17.85
C ARG A 113 -3.19 -0.91 -16.77
N ASN A 114 -3.53 -0.44 -15.58
CA ASN A 114 -4.28 -1.21 -14.59
C ASN A 114 -5.75 -1.30 -15.06
N MET A 115 -6.34 -2.49 -15.10
CA MET A 115 -7.69 -2.67 -15.65
C MET A 115 -8.80 -2.03 -14.78
N VAL A 116 -8.57 -1.89 -13.48
CA VAL A 116 -9.50 -1.25 -12.53
C VAL A 116 -9.50 0.26 -12.69
N TYR A 117 -8.31 0.88 -12.63
CA TYR A 117 -8.15 2.34 -12.75
C TYR A 117 -8.29 2.83 -14.19
N GLY A 118 -8.04 1.94 -15.15
CA GLY A 118 -7.94 2.28 -16.55
C GLY A 118 -6.78 3.23 -16.84
N ASP A 119 -7.08 4.34 -17.51
CA ASP A 119 -6.11 5.38 -17.81
C ASP A 119 -6.14 6.52 -16.79
N GLN A 120 -6.79 6.32 -15.65
CA GLN A 120 -6.77 7.24 -14.52
C GLN A 120 -5.40 7.18 -13.83
N PRO A 121 -4.70 8.32 -13.66
CA PRO A 121 -3.57 8.38 -12.76
C PRO A 121 -3.96 8.06 -11.30
N TYR A 122 -3.08 7.38 -10.58
CA TYR A 122 -3.29 7.06 -9.17
C TYR A 122 -1.96 6.90 -8.43
N THR A 123 -1.99 7.11 -7.12
CA THR A 123 -0.86 6.88 -6.22
C THR A 123 -1.07 5.61 -5.42
N VAL A 124 -0.07 4.74 -5.39
CA VAL A 124 -0.05 3.59 -4.48
C VAL A 124 0.37 4.08 -3.09
N GLN A 125 -0.55 4.05 -2.14
CA GLN A 125 -0.36 4.61 -0.79
C GLN A 125 -0.92 3.66 0.29
N PRO A 126 -0.19 2.59 0.64
CA PRO A 126 -0.59 1.69 1.72
C PRO A 126 -0.38 2.29 3.12
N GLY A 127 0.41 3.36 3.24
CA GLY A 127 0.66 4.08 4.48
C GLY A 127 -0.54 4.93 4.97
N GLY A 128 -0.49 5.33 6.24
CA GLY A 128 -1.51 6.16 6.89
C GLY A 128 -1.37 7.66 6.61
N CYS A 129 -2.07 8.47 7.40
CA CYS A 129 -2.00 9.94 7.28
C CYS A 129 -0.60 10.47 7.59
N GLY A 130 -0.07 11.30 6.70
CA GLY A 130 1.27 11.87 6.83
C GLY A 130 2.40 10.94 6.37
N GLU A 131 2.09 9.67 6.09
CA GLU A 131 3.05 8.70 5.55
C GLU A 131 3.11 8.82 4.02
N PRO A 132 4.29 9.04 3.42
CA PRO A 132 4.43 9.12 1.97
C PRO A 132 3.90 7.89 1.23
N GLY A 133 3.34 8.09 0.04
CA GLY A 133 3.03 7.02 -0.90
C GLY A 133 4.29 6.38 -1.48
N GLN A 134 4.10 5.28 -2.23
CA GLN A 134 5.20 4.56 -2.86
C GLN A 134 5.56 5.13 -4.24
N TYR A 135 4.57 5.28 -5.13
CA TYR A 135 4.76 5.84 -6.47
C TYR A 135 3.42 6.27 -7.09
N ILE A 136 3.50 7.19 -8.07
CA ILE A 136 2.38 7.56 -8.94
C ILE A 136 2.44 6.69 -10.20
N HIS A 137 1.31 6.11 -10.61
CA HIS A 137 1.16 5.37 -11.86
C HIS A 137 0.51 6.25 -12.92
N LEU A 138 1.12 6.30 -14.11
CA LEU A 138 0.63 6.95 -15.31
C LEU A 138 0.61 5.94 -16.47
N THR A 139 -0.35 6.10 -17.39
CA THR A 139 -0.37 5.30 -18.64
C THR A 139 0.14 6.13 -19.83
N PRO A 140 0.71 5.47 -20.87
CA PRO A 140 1.02 6.14 -22.13
C PRO A 140 -0.21 6.84 -22.72
N GLN A 141 -1.38 6.19 -22.66
CA GLN A 141 -2.63 6.76 -23.19
C GLN A 141 -3.01 8.06 -22.47
N TYR A 142 -2.89 8.12 -21.13
CA TYR A 142 -3.13 9.35 -20.37
C TYR A 142 -2.22 10.50 -20.84
N LEU A 143 -0.96 10.21 -21.13
CA LEU A 143 0.03 11.18 -21.57
C LEU A 143 -0.19 11.63 -23.02
N THR A 144 -0.55 10.72 -23.93
CA THR A 144 -0.55 11.01 -25.38
C THR A 144 -1.94 11.30 -25.96
N ASP A 145 -3.03 10.94 -25.27
CA ASP A 145 -4.39 11.13 -25.75
C ASP A 145 -5.11 12.29 -25.04
N GLU A 146 -5.41 13.35 -25.79
CA GLU A 146 -6.11 14.54 -25.31
C GLU A 146 -7.54 14.26 -24.79
N THR A 147 -8.15 13.13 -25.17
CA THR A 147 -9.45 12.75 -24.59
C THR A 147 -9.33 12.42 -23.09
N GLN A 148 -8.16 12.01 -22.63
CA GLN A 148 -7.91 11.71 -21.21
C GLN A 148 -7.92 12.97 -20.35
N VAL A 149 -7.48 14.11 -20.89
CA VAL A 149 -7.62 15.43 -20.24
C VAL A 149 -9.09 15.79 -20.04
N THR A 150 -9.96 15.38 -20.95
CA THR A 150 -11.40 15.59 -20.82
C THR A 150 -12.00 14.70 -19.72
N ASN A 151 -11.55 13.45 -19.61
CA ASN A 151 -12.05 12.48 -18.63
C ASN A 151 -11.56 12.78 -17.21
N TRP A 152 -10.28 13.11 -17.06
CA TRP A 152 -9.60 13.18 -15.77
C TRP A 152 -9.15 14.59 -15.41
N GLY A 153 -9.37 15.60 -16.26
CA GLY A 153 -9.00 16.99 -15.99
C GLY A 153 -7.58 17.37 -16.45
N PRO A 154 -7.18 18.63 -16.23
CA PRO A 154 -5.88 19.15 -16.67
C PRO A 154 -4.70 18.40 -16.05
N ARG A 155 -3.74 17.97 -16.89
CA ARG A 155 -2.65 17.07 -16.47
C ARG A 155 -1.83 17.61 -15.32
N GLY A 156 -1.43 18.88 -15.36
CA GLY A 156 -0.67 19.51 -14.28
C GLY A 156 -1.39 19.49 -12.92
N ARG A 157 -2.72 19.62 -12.90
CA ARG A 157 -3.50 19.62 -11.65
C ARG A 157 -3.74 18.22 -11.11
N MET A 158 -4.06 17.28 -12.01
CA MET A 158 -4.17 15.87 -11.68
C MET A 158 -2.86 15.34 -11.10
N LEU A 159 -1.72 15.73 -11.67
CA LEU A 159 -0.43 15.31 -11.15
C LEU A 159 -0.15 15.90 -9.76
N ILE A 160 -0.58 17.14 -9.46
CA ILE A 160 -0.42 17.70 -8.10
C ILE A 160 -1.37 17.08 -7.09
N HIS A 161 -2.56 16.69 -7.52
CA HIS A 161 -3.49 15.90 -6.71
C HIS A 161 -2.85 14.57 -6.27
N GLU A 162 -2.22 13.84 -7.20
CA GLU A 162 -1.53 12.58 -6.89
C GLU A 162 -0.17 12.82 -6.17
N TRP A 163 0.56 13.88 -6.51
CA TRP A 163 1.80 14.27 -5.82
C TRP A 163 1.58 14.55 -4.34
N ALA A 164 0.46 15.17 -3.98
CA ALA A 164 0.14 15.42 -2.58
C ALA A 164 0.02 14.11 -1.79
N LYS A 165 -0.62 13.07 -2.37
CA LYS A 165 -0.71 11.72 -1.79
C LYS A 165 0.68 11.09 -1.66
N LEU A 166 1.48 11.16 -2.74
CA LEU A 166 2.83 10.61 -2.78
C LEU A 166 3.74 11.25 -1.73
N ARG A 167 3.86 12.59 -1.71
CA ARG A 167 4.88 13.28 -0.92
C ARG A 167 4.47 13.51 0.53
N TRP A 168 3.19 13.79 0.80
CA TRP A 168 2.73 14.24 2.11
C TRP A 168 1.76 13.28 2.80
N GLY A 169 1.37 12.17 2.15
CA GLY A 169 0.51 11.18 2.77
C GLY A 169 -0.90 11.68 3.05
N VAL A 170 -1.47 12.47 2.14
CA VAL A 170 -2.86 12.95 2.24
C VAL A 170 -3.79 12.10 1.37
N PHE A 171 -5.11 12.27 1.52
CA PHE A 171 -6.11 11.48 0.82
C PHE A 171 -7.17 12.36 0.14
N ASP A 172 -8.00 11.70 -0.66
CA ASP A 172 -9.11 12.32 -1.37
C ASP A 172 -10.16 12.92 -0.43
N GLU A 173 -10.61 14.12 -0.79
CA GLU A 173 -11.63 14.91 -0.10
C GLU A 173 -12.97 14.88 -0.86
N PHE A 174 -13.27 13.77 -1.54
CA PHE A 174 -14.55 13.54 -2.22
C PHE A 174 -15.09 12.12 -1.96
N GLY A 175 -16.39 11.93 -2.21
CA GLY A 175 -17.06 10.62 -2.07
C GLY A 175 -17.02 9.74 -3.33
N TYR A 176 -17.25 8.44 -3.15
CA TYR A 176 -17.24 7.43 -4.19
C TYR A 176 -18.62 6.76 -4.36
N PRO A 177 -18.99 6.38 -5.60
CA PRO A 177 -20.23 5.66 -5.85
C PRO A 177 -20.30 4.32 -5.11
N ASN A 178 -21.45 4.00 -4.49
CA ASN A 178 -21.70 2.74 -3.77
C ASN A 178 -20.72 2.46 -2.63
N ASP A 179 -20.04 3.49 -2.11
CA ASP A 179 -19.12 3.34 -1.00
C ASP A 179 -19.79 3.77 0.32
N PRO A 180 -20.07 2.85 1.25
CA PRO A 180 -20.71 3.19 2.52
C PRO A 180 -19.78 3.97 3.47
N LYS A 181 -18.46 3.83 3.32
CA LYS A 181 -17.45 4.55 4.14
C LYS A 181 -17.29 5.97 3.64
N PHE A 182 -17.32 6.15 2.32
CA PHE A 182 -17.13 7.42 1.62
C PHE A 182 -18.26 7.71 0.62
N PRO A 183 -19.51 7.91 1.08
CA PRO A 183 -20.67 8.04 0.19
C PRO A 183 -20.63 9.32 -0.64
N LEU A 184 -21.28 9.36 -1.79
CA LEU A 184 -21.38 10.58 -2.62
C LEU A 184 -22.11 11.74 -1.95
N PHE A 185 -23.02 11.44 -1.03
CA PHE A 185 -23.84 12.44 -0.34
C PHE A 185 -23.96 12.09 1.14
N TYR A 186 -24.09 13.12 1.97
CA TYR A 186 -24.29 12.96 3.42
C TYR A 186 -25.23 14.02 3.98
N VAL A 187 -25.84 13.75 5.14
CA VAL A 187 -26.79 14.66 5.80
C VAL A 187 -26.12 15.45 6.90
N THR A 188 -26.47 16.73 7.04
CA THR A 188 -26.09 17.56 8.19
C THR A 188 -27.32 18.25 8.78
N SER A 189 -27.21 18.71 10.03
CA SER A 189 -28.21 19.56 10.68
C SER A 189 -27.61 20.92 11.04
N VAL A 190 -28.20 22.00 10.57
CA VAL A 190 -27.79 23.37 10.93
C VAL A 190 -28.50 23.77 12.24
N ILE A 191 -27.74 24.18 13.25
CA ILE A 191 -28.30 24.70 14.51
C ILE A 191 -28.46 26.21 14.40
N GLY A 192 -29.67 26.67 14.08
CA GLY A 192 -29.98 28.09 13.95
C GLY A 192 -31.47 28.38 13.81
N GLY A 193 -32.23 28.30 14.91
CA GLY A 193 -33.61 28.80 15.01
C GLY A 193 -34.70 27.91 14.39
N ASP A 194 -34.43 27.29 13.24
CA ASP A 194 -35.23 26.23 12.62
C ASP A 194 -34.28 25.11 12.18
N ILE A 195 -34.53 23.87 12.60
CA ILE A 195 -33.75 22.71 12.17
C ILE A 195 -34.22 22.36 10.75
N SER A 196 -33.47 22.77 9.73
CA SER A 196 -33.60 22.21 8.38
C SER A 196 -32.52 21.16 8.17
N THR A 197 -32.92 19.91 8.00
CA THR A 197 -32.03 18.83 7.52
C THR A 197 -31.78 19.02 6.03
N GLY A 198 -30.50 19.10 5.65
CA GLY A 198 -30.06 19.22 4.26
C GLY A 198 -29.05 18.11 3.93
N TYR A 199 -29.08 17.62 2.70
CA TYR A 199 -28.03 16.74 2.19
C TYR A 199 -27.00 17.57 1.42
N HIS A 200 -25.74 17.16 1.48
CA HIS A 200 -24.61 17.80 0.82
C HIS A 200 -23.87 16.78 -0.03
N ALA A 201 -23.26 17.24 -1.13
CA ALA A 201 -22.26 16.44 -1.82
C ALA A 201 -21.08 16.20 -0.86
N ASN A 202 -20.54 14.98 -0.88
CA ASN A 202 -19.35 14.67 -0.10
C ASN A 202 -18.13 15.28 -0.80
N ASP A 203 -17.86 16.53 -0.46
CA ASP A 203 -16.71 17.29 -0.91
C ASP A 203 -16.11 18.12 0.23
N CYS A 204 -14.88 18.60 0.01
CA CYS A 204 -14.26 19.59 0.86
C CYS A 204 -13.92 20.81 0.03
N THR A 205 -14.68 21.88 0.26
CA THR A 205 -14.49 23.16 -0.40
C THR A 205 -14.65 24.31 0.59
N ASN A 206 -13.92 25.40 0.37
CA ASN A 206 -14.03 26.60 1.22
C ASN A 206 -15.39 27.31 1.10
N LYS A 207 -16.13 27.04 0.02
CA LYS A 207 -17.48 27.52 -0.22
C LYS A 207 -18.29 26.46 -0.92
N GLU A 208 -19.59 26.42 -0.65
CA GLU A 208 -20.51 25.49 -1.32
C GLU A 208 -20.43 25.64 -2.84
N LEU A 209 -20.25 24.49 -3.51
CA LEU A 209 -20.19 24.43 -4.96
C LEU A 209 -21.56 24.67 -5.59
N ILE A 210 -21.57 25.40 -6.69
CA ILE A 210 -22.76 25.62 -7.50
C ILE A 210 -22.82 24.56 -8.59
N GLY A 211 -23.92 23.83 -8.68
CA GLY A 211 -24.04 22.74 -9.64
C GLY A 211 -25.47 22.22 -9.79
N GLU A 212 -25.59 21.10 -10.49
CA GLU A 212 -26.86 20.38 -10.68
C GLU A 212 -26.75 18.91 -10.28
N LEU A 213 -27.86 18.35 -9.80
CA LEU A 213 -27.99 16.92 -9.50
C LEU A 213 -28.63 16.22 -10.69
N LYS A 214 -27.97 15.20 -11.22
CA LYS A 214 -28.49 14.39 -12.32
C LYS A 214 -28.31 12.90 -12.05
N ASP A 215 -29.34 12.16 -12.42
CA ASP A 215 -29.31 10.69 -12.41
C ASP A 215 -28.53 10.19 -13.65
N VAL A 216 -27.46 9.43 -13.44
CA VAL A 216 -26.58 8.94 -14.53
C VAL A 216 -27.27 7.93 -15.44
N THR A 217 -28.35 7.30 -14.99
CA THR A 217 -29.08 6.30 -15.77
C THR A 217 -30.04 6.95 -16.75
N THR A 218 -30.74 7.98 -16.28
CA THR A 218 -31.86 8.61 -16.99
C THR A 218 -31.51 9.96 -17.59
N GLY A 219 -30.43 10.61 -17.12
CA GLY A 219 -30.08 12.00 -17.41
C GLY A 219 -31.06 13.02 -16.81
N GLY A 220 -32.04 12.56 -16.02
CA GLY A 220 -33.08 13.37 -15.40
C GLY A 220 -32.76 13.78 -13.96
N SER A 221 -33.79 14.22 -13.24
CA SER A 221 -33.67 14.57 -11.82
C SER A 221 -33.40 13.34 -10.95
N CYS A 222 -32.54 13.50 -9.95
CA CYS A 222 -32.23 12.43 -9.01
C CYS A 222 -33.45 12.00 -8.17
N ARG A 223 -33.54 10.70 -7.89
CA ARG A 223 -34.48 10.16 -6.91
C ARG A 223 -33.89 10.31 -5.51
N LEU A 224 -34.75 10.61 -4.54
CA LEU A 224 -34.36 10.60 -3.13
C LEU A 224 -34.85 9.31 -2.48
N ASP A 225 -33.93 8.59 -1.82
CA ASP A 225 -34.20 7.43 -0.98
C ASP A 225 -33.85 7.81 0.47
N ASN A 226 -34.82 7.73 1.38
CA ASN A 226 -34.67 8.12 2.79
C ASN A 226 -34.09 9.52 3.02
N GLY A 227 -34.38 10.47 2.13
CA GLY A 227 -33.92 11.87 2.24
C GLY A 227 -32.53 12.14 1.64
N LEU A 228 -31.86 11.13 1.10
CA LEU A 228 -30.59 11.26 0.36
C LEU A 228 -30.78 10.94 -1.12
N PRO A 229 -30.00 11.54 -2.03
CA PRO A 229 -29.96 11.09 -3.41
C PRO A 229 -29.58 9.60 -3.52
N ASN A 230 -30.23 8.89 -4.43
CA ASN A 230 -29.96 7.48 -4.70
C ASN A 230 -28.56 7.26 -5.32
N ASP A 231 -28.14 6.00 -5.39
CA ASP A 231 -26.81 5.60 -5.85
C ASP A 231 -26.51 5.96 -7.32
N ASP A 232 -27.54 6.18 -8.14
CA ASP A 232 -27.42 6.64 -9.53
C ASP A 232 -27.31 8.18 -9.63
N CYS A 233 -27.48 8.93 -8.55
CA CYS A 233 -27.37 10.38 -8.57
C CYS A 233 -25.90 10.84 -8.56
N ARG A 234 -25.58 11.89 -9.32
CA ARG A 234 -24.30 12.60 -9.27
C ARG A 234 -24.51 14.09 -9.15
N PHE A 235 -23.63 14.74 -8.39
CA PHE A 235 -23.50 16.19 -8.36
C PHE A 235 -22.53 16.63 -9.45
N ILE A 236 -22.97 17.59 -10.26
CA ILE A 236 -22.23 18.13 -11.39
C ILE A 236 -21.95 19.60 -11.12
N PRO A 237 -20.73 19.97 -10.71
CA PRO A 237 -20.38 21.36 -10.51
C PRO A 237 -20.34 22.10 -11.84
N TYR A 238 -20.75 23.37 -11.83
CA TYR A 238 -20.51 24.27 -12.96
C TYR A 238 -19.03 24.67 -13.04
N ASN A 239 -18.56 25.06 -14.23
CA ASN A 239 -17.14 25.40 -14.42
C ASN A 239 -16.68 26.64 -13.66
N GLN A 240 -17.59 27.59 -13.42
CA GLN A 240 -17.31 28.81 -12.67
C GLN A 240 -17.81 28.62 -11.24
N GLN A 241 -16.88 28.73 -10.29
CA GLN A 241 -17.13 28.56 -8.88
C GLN A 241 -16.66 29.78 -8.09
N GLU A 242 -17.26 29.99 -6.93
CA GLU A 242 -16.69 30.88 -5.93
C GLU A 242 -15.67 30.17 -5.03
N ALA A 243 -15.72 28.83 -4.98
CA ALA A 243 -14.78 28.01 -4.25
C ALA A 243 -13.39 28.04 -4.91
N THR A 244 -12.36 28.08 -4.09
CA THR A 244 -10.94 28.14 -4.49
C THR A 244 -10.08 27.01 -3.93
N SER A 245 -10.61 26.26 -2.97
CA SER A 245 -10.06 25.00 -2.45
C SER A 245 -11.19 23.95 -2.41
N SER A 246 -10.92 22.64 -2.47
CA SER A 246 -9.61 21.97 -2.39
C SER A 246 -9.17 21.25 -3.66
N LEU A 247 -7.87 21.27 -3.96
CA LEU A 247 -7.24 20.40 -4.96
C LEU A 247 -7.31 18.90 -4.61
N MET A 248 -7.62 18.51 -3.37
CA MET A 248 -7.90 17.10 -3.04
C MET A 248 -9.38 16.73 -3.27
N SER A 249 -10.20 17.67 -3.74
CA SER A 249 -11.59 17.46 -4.13
C SER A 249 -11.75 17.63 -5.65
N TYR A 250 -12.34 18.72 -6.12
CA TYR A 250 -12.60 18.99 -7.54
C TYR A 250 -11.44 19.69 -8.26
N TYR A 251 -10.26 19.06 -8.31
CA TYR A 251 -9.03 19.62 -8.87
C TYR A 251 -9.15 20.10 -10.34
N TYR A 252 -10.08 19.52 -11.10
CA TYR A 252 -10.29 19.88 -12.50
C TYR A 252 -10.96 21.25 -12.71
N LEU A 253 -11.61 21.83 -11.69
CA LEU A 253 -12.32 23.12 -11.81
C LEU A 253 -11.34 24.29 -11.77
N SER A 254 -11.36 25.16 -12.79
CA SER A 254 -10.34 26.21 -12.97
C SER A 254 -10.14 27.15 -11.79
N ASP A 255 -11.18 27.40 -11.00
CA ASP A 255 -11.14 28.30 -9.84
C ASP A 255 -10.48 27.65 -8.61
N ILE A 256 -10.40 26.32 -8.56
CA ILE A 256 -9.72 25.56 -7.50
C ILE A 256 -8.21 25.59 -7.74
N VAL A 257 -7.47 26.18 -6.81
CA VAL A 257 -6.02 26.43 -6.91
C VAL A 257 -5.24 26.19 -5.61
N ASP A 258 -5.91 25.92 -4.49
CA ASP A 258 -5.31 25.72 -3.16
C ASP A 258 -5.87 24.46 -2.46
N PHE A 259 -5.27 24.09 -1.34
CA PHE A 259 -5.75 23.03 -0.44
C PHE A 259 -6.61 23.63 0.68
N CYS A 260 -7.55 22.84 1.21
CA CYS A 260 -8.26 23.24 2.42
C CYS A 260 -7.33 23.34 3.64
N ASP A 261 -7.64 24.28 4.53
CA ASP A 261 -6.86 24.67 5.71
C ASP A 261 -7.81 24.90 6.90
N SER A 262 -7.49 24.33 8.05
CA SER A 262 -8.25 24.53 9.31
C SER A 262 -8.00 25.89 9.98
N SER A 263 -7.21 26.77 9.36
CA SER A 263 -6.97 28.13 9.88
C SER A 263 -8.28 28.94 9.98
N SER A 264 -8.32 29.91 10.89
CA SER A 264 -9.52 30.71 11.15
C SER A 264 -9.94 31.66 10.01
N SER A 265 -9.25 31.63 8.86
CA SER A 265 -9.65 32.40 7.69
C SER A 265 -10.70 31.63 6.89
N GLU A 266 -11.82 32.28 6.59
CA GLU A 266 -12.84 31.75 5.68
C GLU A 266 -12.32 31.52 4.24
N GLU A 267 -11.12 32.02 3.91
CA GLU A 267 -10.52 31.92 2.58
C GLU A 267 -10.23 30.48 2.14
N PHE A 268 -9.93 29.57 3.07
CA PHE A 268 -9.54 28.18 2.77
C PHE A 268 -10.21 27.14 3.68
N SER A 269 -11.39 27.46 4.23
CA SER A 269 -12.00 26.66 5.30
C SER A 269 -12.18 25.18 4.96
N HIS A 270 -11.90 24.32 5.93
CA HIS A 270 -12.00 22.86 5.83
C HIS A 270 -13.36 22.31 6.26
N SER A 271 -13.89 21.32 5.55
CA SER A 271 -15.12 20.60 5.90
C SER A 271 -14.81 19.34 6.73
N GLU A 272 -14.64 19.50 8.04
CA GLU A 272 -14.30 18.40 8.99
C GLU A 272 -15.41 17.35 9.17
N ILE A 273 -16.63 17.64 8.69
CA ILE A 273 -17.80 16.79 8.87
C ILE A 273 -18.05 15.86 7.67
N ALA A 274 -17.47 16.15 6.51
CA ALA A 274 -17.65 15.36 5.30
C ALA A 274 -17.04 13.96 5.48
N PRO A 275 -17.78 12.87 5.21
CA PRO A 275 -17.29 11.50 5.36
C PRO A 275 -16.39 11.12 4.17
N ASN A 276 -15.26 11.81 3.99
CA ASN A 276 -14.28 11.52 2.95
C ASN A 276 -13.04 10.80 3.52
N LYS A 277 -12.17 10.31 2.63
CA LYS A 277 -11.00 9.51 3.02
C LYS A 277 -10.00 10.34 3.83
N GLN A 278 -9.78 11.60 3.47
CA GLN A 278 -8.93 12.53 4.24
C GLN A 278 -9.39 12.67 5.69
N ASN A 279 -10.66 13.00 5.93
CA ASN A 279 -11.18 13.19 7.28
C ASN A 279 -11.16 11.91 8.10
N LEU A 280 -11.40 10.76 7.47
CA LEU A 280 -11.30 9.50 8.17
C LEU A 280 -9.85 9.20 8.55
N MET A 281 -8.94 9.22 7.60
CA MET A 281 -7.55 8.76 7.79
C MET A 281 -6.71 9.75 8.60
N CYS A 282 -6.98 11.04 8.47
CA CYS A 282 -6.25 12.12 9.13
C CYS A 282 -6.99 12.73 10.33
N GLU A 283 -7.96 12.00 10.91
CA GLU A 283 -8.69 12.42 12.12
C GLU A 283 -9.33 13.82 11.99
N GLY A 284 -9.89 14.11 10.81
CA GLY A 284 -10.55 15.38 10.50
C GLY A 284 -9.61 16.55 10.17
N ARG A 285 -8.28 16.33 10.16
CA ARG A 285 -7.32 17.38 9.77
C ARG A 285 -7.43 17.71 8.29
N SER A 286 -7.36 19.01 8.01
CA SER A 286 -7.29 19.50 6.63
C SER A 286 -6.02 19.03 5.94
N VAL A 287 -6.05 18.97 4.61
CA VAL A 287 -4.87 18.64 3.80
C VAL A 287 -3.69 19.56 4.15
N TRP A 288 -3.93 20.87 4.26
CA TRP A 288 -2.85 21.80 4.57
C TRP A 288 -2.30 21.65 6.00
N ASP A 289 -3.08 21.17 6.97
CA ASP A 289 -2.54 20.83 8.30
C ASP A 289 -1.51 19.72 8.23
N VAL A 290 -1.80 18.67 7.46
CA VAL A 290 -0.87 17.55 7.25
C VAL A 290 0.38 18.05 6.55
N VAL A 291 0.22 18.83 5.48
CA VAL A 291 1.35 19.43 4.74
C VAL A 291 2.22 20.30 5.64
N ARG A 292 1.64 21.11 6.55
CA ARG A 292 2.40 21.94 7.51
C ARG A 292 3.20 21.15 8.53
N LEU A 293 2.76 19.93 8.86
CA LEU A 293 3.44 19.03 9.80
C LEU A 293 4.57 18.24 9.11
N HIS A 294 4.53 18.12 7.79
CA HIS A 294 5.59 17.47 7.03
C HIS A 294 6.91 18.25 7.15
N GLN A 295 8.04 17.53 7.16
CA GLN A 295 9.40 18.10 7.27
C GLN A 295 9.70 19.22 6.27
N ASP A 296 9.07 19.18 5.10
CA ASP A 296 9.20 20.19 4.04
C ASP A 296 8.72 21.60 4.48
N PHE A 297 7.84 21.69 5.48
CA PHE A 297 7.21 22.94 5.93
C PHE A 297 7.26 23.16 7.46
N LEU A 298 7.66 22.13 8.22
CA LEU A 298 7.70 22.13 9.67
C LEU A 298 8.47 23.34 10.23
N ASN A 299 7.94 23.99 11.27
CA ASN A 299 8.52 25.19 11.88
C ASN A 299 8.69 26.39 10.92
N GLY A 300 7.92 26.43 9.82
CA GLY A 300 8.03 27.50 8.84
C GLY A 300 9.31 27.45 8.01
N THR A 301 9.93 26.27 7.92
CA THR A 301 10.90 25.98 6.86
C THR A 301 10.26 26.28 5.50
N ASN A 302 11.10 26.56 4.51
CA ASN A 302 10.64 26.80 3.14
C ASN A 302 9.69 28.02 3.01
N ALA A 303 10.20 29.20 3.32
CA ALA A 303 9.46 30.46 3.26
C ALA A 303 8.96 30.78 1.84
N ALA A 304 7.84 31.50 1.73
CA ALA A 304 7.28 31.87 0.43
C ALA A 304 8.26 32.77 -0.37
N ILE A 305 8.38 32.49 -1.67
CA ILE A 305 9.22 33.23 -2.62
C ILE A 305 8.36 33.93 -3.67
N THR A 306 8.96 34.84 -4.44
CA THR A 306 8.21 35.68 -5.40
C THR A 306 7.93 34.96 -6.72
N ALA A 307 8.77 34.02 -7.13
CA ALA A 307 8.63 33.30 -8.39
C ALA A 307 9.32 31.93 -8.30
N SER A 308 8.73 30.92 -8.96
CA SER A 308 9.36 29.63 -9.22
C SER A 308 10.31 29.69 -10.42
N GLN A 309 11.11 28.65 -10.59
CA GLN A 309 11.90 28.41 -11.80
C GLN A 309 11.31 27.23 -12.58
N PRO A 310 11.43 27.20 -13.92
CA PRO A 310 11.03 26.02 -14.68
C PRO A 310 11.90 24.81 -14.28
N PRO A 311 11.34 23.60 -14.25
CA PRO A 311 12.10 22.39 -13.97
C PRO A 311 13.18 22.16 -15.04
N VAL A 312 14.32 21.66 -14.60
CA VAL A 312 15.39 21.14 -15.45
C VAL A 312 15.16 19.64 -15.60
N PHE A 313 15.11 19.18 -16.84
CA PHE A 313 14.95 17.77 -17.17
C PHE A 313 16.29 17.18 -17.60
N LYS A 314 16.52 15.95 -17.18
CA LYS A 314 17.58 15.10 -17.70
C LYS A 314 17.02 13.75 -18.09
N VAL A 315 17.23 13.34 -19.32
CA VAL A 315 16.86 12.00 -19.78
C VAL A 315 18.05 11.08 -19.51
N VAL A 316 17.83 10.07 -18.67
CA VAL A 316 18.88 9.12 -18.27
C VAL A 316 18.56 7.73 -18.78
N SER A 317 19.56 7.00 -19.26
CA SER A 317 19.39 5.61 -19.73
C SER A 317 19.93 4.62 -18.72
N GLN A 318 19.20 3.53 -18.49
CA GLN A 318 19.58 2.52 -17.51
C GLN A 318 20.78 1.68 -17.99
N GLU A 319 21.80 1.52 -17.14
CA GLU A 319 22.98 0.68 -17.41
C GLU A 319 23.00 -0.62 -16.59
N GLU A 320 23.82 -1.59 -17.02
CA GLU A 320 24.04 -2.84 -16.29
C GLU A 320 24.52 -2.58 -14.86
N ALA A 321 24.00 -3.36 -13.91
CA ALA A 321 24.38 -3.24 -12.52
C ALA A 321 25.85 -3.62 -12.27
N LYS A 322 26.52 -2.84 -11.43
CA LYS A 322 27.87 -3.07 -10.91
C LYS A 322 27.75 -3.46 -9.44
N PHE A 323 28.23 -4.64 -9.10
CA PHE A 323 28.19 -5.15 -7.74
C PHE A 323 29.57 -5.12 -7.10
N ALA A 324 29.64 -4.71 -5.84
CA ALA A 324 30.77 -4.94 -4.97
C ALA A 324 30.38 -5.92 -3.87
N LEU A 325 30.98 -7.11 -3.89
CA LEU A 325 30.93 -8.02 -2.76
C LEU A 325 31.94 -7.52 -1.72
N VAL A 326 31.44 -6.99 -0.60
CA VAL A 326 32.25 -6.48 0.52
C VAL A 326 32.13 -7.46 1.67
N LEU A 327 33.16 -8.30 1.80
CA LEU A 327 33.14 -9.51 2.60
C LEU A 327 33.97 -9.35 3.87
N ASP A 328 33.35 -9.59 5.01
CA ASP A 328 34.03 -9.58 6.31
C ASP A 328 34.89 -10.84 6.50
N HIS A 329 36.19 -10.62 6.71
CA HIS A 329 37.20 -11.64 6.98
C HIS A 329 37.83 -11.42 8.37
N SER A 330 37.15 -10.72 9.26
CA SER A 330 37.58 -10.55 10.65
C SER A 330 37.52 -11.87 11.43
N ASN A 331 38.30 -11.96 12.50
CA ASN A 331 38.43 -13.19 13.27
C ASN A 331 37.10 -13.66 13.90
N SER A 332 36.14 -12.76 14.18
CA SER A 332 34.82 -13.12 14.72
C SER A 332 33.97 -13.93 13.74
N MET A 333 34.26 -13.86 12.43
CA MET A 333 33.67 -14.71 11.40
C MET A 333 34.09 -16.19 11.50
N SER A 334 35.03 -16.56 12.39
CA SER A 334 35.31 -17.97 12.69
C SER A 334 34.20 -18.65 13.48
N ASP A 335 33.40 -17.87 14.18
CA ASP A 335 32.35 -18.38 15.05
C ASP A 335 31.19 -18.90 14.20
N TYR A 336 30.53 -19.97 14.68
CA TYR A 336 29.33 -20.56 14.06
C TYR A 336 29.43 -20.87 12.54
N ASP A 337 30.64 -21.12 12.03
CA ASP A 337 30.91 -21.40 10.61
C ASP A 337 30.57 -20.23 9.66
N ARG A 338 30.44 -18.98 10.17
CA ARG A 338 29.98 -17.81 9.40
C ARG A 338 30.79 -17.59 8.13
N ILE A 339 32.13 -17.66 8.19
CA ILE A 339 32.98 -17.44 7.01
C ILE A 339 32.72 -18.46 5.88
N HIS A 340 32.50 -19.74 6.21
CA HIS A 340 32.22 -20.74 5.19
C HIS A 340 30.78 -20.60 4.65
N LYS A 341 29.82 -20.19 5.49
CA LYS A 341 28.45 -19.84 5.03
C LYS A 341 28.50 -18.68 4.03
N LEU A 342 29.21 -17.61 4.36
CA LEU A 342 29.47 -16.47 3.48
C LEU A 342 30.11 -16.94 2.16
N GLN A 343 31.18 -17.72 2.23
CA GLN A 343 31.90 -18.20 1.06
C GLN A 343 30.98 -18.97 0.11
N ARG A 344 30.21 -19.94 0.64
CA ARG A 344 29.28 -20.76 -0.16
C ARG A 344 28.20 -19.92 -0.84
N ALA A 345 27.56 -19.01 -0.11
CA ALA A 345 26.52 -18.15 -0.67
C ALA A 345 27.06 -17.20 -1.74
N ALA A 346 28.19 -16.54 -1.49
CA ALA A 346 28.84 -15.66 -2.47
C ALA A 346 29.26 -16.42 -3.73
N GLN A 347 29.82 -17.63 -3.59
CA GLN A 347 30.18 -18.49 -4.71
C GLN A 347 28.95 -18.90 -5.52
N ARG A 348 27.88 -19.36 -4.87
CA ARG A 348 26.62 -19.72 -5.56
C ARG A 348 26.04 -18.53 -6.30
N TRP A 349 25.98 -17.37 -5.66
CA TRP A 349 25.43 -16.15 -6.25
C TRP A 349 26.17 -15.77 -7.54
N ILE A 350 27.51 -15.75 -7.52
CA ILE A 350 28.34 -15.51 -8.72
C ILE A 350 28.11 -16.59 -9.79
N LEU A 351 28.07 -17.86 -9.40
CA LEU A 351 27.97 -18.96 -10.36
C LEU A 351 26.62 -19.04 -11.05
N TYR A 352 25.53 -18.69 -10.35
CA TYR A 352 24.20 -19.11 -10.78
C TYR A 352 23.09 -18.06 -10.68
N GLU A 353 23.33 -16.88 -10.10
CA GLU A 353 22.23 -15.94 -9.77
C GLU A 353 22.43 -14.56 -10.40
N VAL A 354 23.62 -13.99 -10.32
CA VAL A 354 23.93 -12.71 -10.99
C VAL A 354 23.68 -12.84 -12.49
N ALA A 355 23.00 -11.88 -13.10
CA ALA A 355 22.74 -11.89 -14.54
C ALA A 355 24.04 -11.77 -15.37
N ASP A 356 24.06 -12.41 -16.56
CA ASP A 356 25.13 -12.17 -17.54
C ASP A 356 25.15 -10.69 -17.95
N GLY A 357 26.34 -10.12 -18.15
CA GLY A 357 26.53 -8.71 -18.49
C GLY A 357 26.69 -7.78 -17.29
N SER A 358 26.18 -8.15 -16.10
CA SER A 358 26.49 -7.43 -14.86
C SER A 358 27.98 -7.52 -14.53
N SER A 359 28.53 -6.54 -13.81
CA SER A 359 29.94 -6.56 -13.41
C SER A 359 30.11 -6.72 -11.92
N VAL A 360 31.05 -7.56 -11.48
CA VAL A 360 31.29 -7.84 -10.06
C VAL A 360 32.74 -7.53 -9.70
N CYS A 361 32.97 -6.85 -8.59
CA CYS A 361 34.26 -6.77 -7.91
C CYS A 361 34.18 -7.43 -6.54
N ILE A 362 35.32 -7.93 -6.05
CA ILE A 362 35.40 -8.66 -4.77
C ILE A 362 36.36 -7.91 -3.87
N ILE A 363 35.86 -7.51 -2.70
CA ILE A 363 36.58 -6.79 -1.66
C ILE A 363 36.46 -7.57 -0.37
N THR A 364 37.59 -7.81 0.29
CA THR A 364 37.61 -8.38 1.63
C THR A 364 38.10 -7.34 2.62
N PHE A 365 37.59 -7.36 3.85
CA PHE A 365 38.03 -6.43 4.89
C PHE A 365 38.18 -7.12 6.24
N SER A 366 39.11 -6.59 7.03
CA SER A 366 39.38 -6.96 8.41
C SER A 366 39.88 -5.71 9.15
N THR A 367 41.16 -5.64 9.51
CA THR A 367 41.84 -4.41 9.95
C THR A 367 41.89 -3.35 8.84
N THR A 368 42.01 -3.78 7.59
CA THR A 368 42.02 -2.93 6.39
C THR A 368 41.23 -3.61 5.27
N ALA A 369 40.77 -2.85 4.28
CA ALA A 369 40.14 -3.40 3.09
C ALA A 369 41.16 -3.70 1.98
N ARG A 370 40.95 -4.83 1.28
CA ARG A 370 41.77 -5.28 0.16
C ARG A 370 40.86 -5.58 -1.04
N LEU A 371 41.22 -5.03 -2.20
CA LEU A 371 40.61 -5.43 -3.47
C LEU A 371 41.19 -6.80 -3.88
N VAL A 372 40.36 -7.83 -3.91
CA VAL A 372 40.74 -9.17 -4.35
C VAL A 372 40.65 -9.27 -5.86
N GLN A 373 39.59 -8.70 -6.44
CA GLN A 373 39.36 -8.72 -7.88
C GLN A 373 38.73 -7.40 -8.35
N GLU A 374 39.30 -6.83 -9.42
CA GLU A 374 38.75 -5.66 -10.09
C GLU A 374 37.39 -5.96 -10.74
N LEU A 375 36.65 -4.90 -11.07
CA LEU A 375 35.33 -5.01 -11.68
C LEU A 375 35.38 -5.85 -12.97
N THR A 376 34.73 -7.01 -12.93
CA THR A 376 34.80 -8.02 -13.99
C THR A 376 33.41 -8.39 -14.47
N VAL A 377 33.20 -8.38 -15.79
CA VAL A 377 31.91 -8.73 -16.39
C VAL A 377 31.59 -10.21 -16.18
N ILE A 378 30.37 -10.49 -15.77
CA ILE A 378 29.82 -11.83 -15.57
C ILE A 378 29.47 -12.44 -16.93
N SER A 379 30.00 -13.64 -17.16
CA SER A 379 29.82 -14.43 -18.36
C SER A 379 30.06 -15.91 -18.04
N ASN A 380 29.66 -16.82 -18.94
CA ASN A 380 29.92 -18.25 -18.80
C ASN A 380 31.40 -18.62 -18.58
N THR A 381 32.34 -17.75 -18.96
CA THR A 381 33.79 -18.01 -18.78
C THR A 381 34.39 -17.36 -17.54
N THR A 382 33.75 -16.33 -16.97
CA THR A 382 34.30 -15.57 -15.84
C THR A 382 33.74 -16.02 -14.49
N ARG A 383 32.54 -16.60 -14.45
CA ARG A 383 31.86 -17.02 -13.22
C ARG A 383 32.70 -17.96 -12.34
N GLU A 384 33.21 -19.06 -12.89
CA GLU A 384 34.03 -20.01 -12.13
C GLU A 384 35.32 -19.38 -11.60
N VAL A 385 35.95 -18.50 -12.40
CA VAL A 385 37.17 -17.80 -11.98
C VAL A 385 36.89 -16.87 -10.80
N LEU A 386 35.80 -16.11 -10.88
CA LEU A 386 35.39 -15.18 -9.81
C LEU A 386 34.96 -15.91 -8.54
N ALA A 387 34.18 -16.98 -8.65
CA ALA A 387 33.75 -17.76 -7.50
C ALA A 387 34.94 -18.37 -6.75
N ASN A 388 35.94 -18.87 -7.47
CA ASN A 388 37.17 -19.43 -6.87
C ASN A 388 38.07 -18.38 -6.18
N MET A 389 37.81 -17.08 -6.34
CA MET A 389 38.55 -16.01 -5.65
C MET A 389 38.04 -15.72 -4.25
N ILE A 390 36.84 -16.21 -3.89
CA ILE A 390 36.29 -16.06 -2.54
C ILE A 390 37.04 -17.03 -1.61
N ASP A 391 37.96 -16.49 -0.79
CA ASP A 391 38.72 -17.27 0.21
C ASP A 391 38.05 -17.26 1.59
N ASP A 392 38.57 -18.05 2.52
CA ASP A 392 38.09 -18.20 3.90
C ASP A 392 39.11 -17.66 4.93
N ARG A 393 40.08 -16.86 4.47
CA ARG A 393 41.21 -16.46 5.31
C ARG A 393 40.80 -15.35 6.25
N LEU A 394 40.86 -15.65 7.53
CA LEU A 394 40.57 -14.69 8.59
C LEU A 394 41.79 -13.89 8.99
N ASP A 395 41.56 -12.67 9.43
CA ASP A 395 42.56 -11.75 9.94
C ASP A 395 42.01 -11.01 11.18
N SER A 396 42.84 -10.24 11.88
CA SER A 396 42.44 -9.52 13.08
C SER A 396 41.48 -8.37 12.78
N SER A 397 40.72 -7.93 13.79
CA SER A 397 39.90 -6.69 13.80
C SER A 397 38.91 -6.52 12.65
N THR A 398 38.03 -5.53 12.79
CA THR A 398 36.91 -5.30 11.85
C THR A 398 36.79 -3.81 11.57
N SER A 399 36.93 -3.43 10.30
CA SER A 399 36.80 -2.07 9.78
C SER A 399 35.84 -2.06 8.60
N ILE A 400 34.55 -1.93 8.89
CA ILE A 400 33.49 -1.91 7.88
C ILE A 400 33.62 -0.66 7.02
N GLY A 401 33.90 0.50 7.63
CA GLY A 401 34.13 1.74 6.91
C GLY A 401 35.29 1.65 5.90
N ALA A 402 36.33 0.86 6.15
CA ALA A 402 37.40 0.65 5.16
C ALA A 402 36.88 -0.08 3.92
N GLY A 403 36.05 -1.13 4.12
CA GLY A 403 35.42 -1.91 3.05
C GLY A 403 34.53 -1.05 2.18
N LEU A 404 33.61 -0.29 2.81
CA LEU A 404 32.70 0.63 2.13
C LEU A 404 33.45 1.70 1.33
N LYS A 405 34.45 2.33 1.93
CA LYS A 405 35.27 3.36 1.26
C LYS A 405 35.99 2.81 0.03
N LEU A 406 36.55 1.60 0.12
CA LEU A 406 37.22 0.99 -1.01
C LEU A 406 36.20 0.61 -2.11
N ALA A 407 35.04 0.10 -1.74
CA ALA A 407 33.98 -0.27 -2.68
C ALA A 407 33.51 0.93 -3.50
N VAL A 408 33.21 2.05 -2.86
CA VAL A 408 32.82 3.30 -3.54
C VAL A 408 33.90 3.76 -4.53
N ASN A 409 35.19 3.68 -4.14
CA ASN A 409 36.29 4.06 -5.02
C ASN A 409 36.43 3.14 -6.24
N VAL A 410 36.15 1.84 -6.09
CA VAL A 410 36.30 0.84 -7.17
C VAL A 410 35.11 0.89 -8.13
N LEU A 411 33.89 1.06 -7.61
CA LEU A 411 32.68 1.15 -8.40
C LEU A 411 32.66 2.44 -9.25
N ASN A 412 33.20 3.54 -8.71
CA ASN A 412 33.34 4.82 -9.40
C ASN A 412 32.02 5.37 -9.98
N GLY A 413 30.91 5.16 -9.26
CA GLY A 413 29.56 5.61 -9.62
C GLY A 413 28.86 4.77 -10.70
N GLY A 414 27.74 5.28 -11.21
CA GLY A 414 26.83 4.51 -12.07
C GLY A 414 25.98 3.52 -11.26
N ASN A 415 25.17 2.67 -11.91
CA ASN A 415 24.23 1.73 -11.26
C ASN A 415 24.96 0.70 -10.38
N SER A 416 25.23 1.08 -9.13
CA SER A 416 26.20 0.42 -8.27
C SER A 416 25.58 -0.03 -6.96
N VAL A 417 25.78 -1.31 -6.64
CA VAL A 417 25.24 -1.96 -5.44
C VAL A 417 26.38 -2.61 -4.65
N ILE A 418 26.50 -2.26 -3.38
CA ILE A 418 27.38 -2.90 -2.42
C ILE A 418 26.55 -3.96 -1.68
N LEU A 419 27.02 -5.21 -1.70
CA LEU A 419 26.55 -6.23 -0.78
C LEU A 419 27.57 -6.28 0.37
N LEU A 420 27.20 -5.70 1.51
CA LEU A 420 28.01 -5.68 2.72
C LEU A 420 27.60 -6.86 3.61
N ILE A 421 28.49 -7.82 3.80
CA ILE A 421 28.24 -9.00 4.63
C ILE A 421 29.21 -8.99 5.82
N THR A 422 28.68 -8.93 7.03
CA THR A 422 29.46 -8.76 8.27
C THR A 422 28.71 -9.25 9.49
N ASP A 423 29.44 -9.65 10.53
CA ASP A 423 28.89 -9.88 11.87
C ASP A 423 28.87 -8.61 12.74
N GLY A 424 29.26 -7.47 12.16
CA GLY A 424 29.00 -6.14 12.68
C GLY A 424 29.89 -5.68 13.85
N GLU A 425 30.95 -6.40 14.23
CA GLU A 425 31.81 -5.98 15.36
C GLU A 425 32.80 -4.85 15.01
N GLU A 426 32.32 -3.70 14.55
CA GLU A 426 33.19 -2.61 14.11
C GLU A 426 34.08 -2.06 15.26
N ASN A 427 35.40 -2.22 15.11
CA ASN A 427 36.37 -1.90 16.17
C ASN A 427 37.62 -1.16 15.69
N THR A 428 37.76 -0.92 14.38
CA THR A 428 38.92 -0.27 13.77
C THR A 428 38.51 0.78 12.74
N GLN A 429 39.12 1.97 12.79
CA GLN A 429 38.85 3.06 11.86
C GLN A 429 39.34 2.77 10.43
N PRO A 430 38.68 3.35 9.40
CA PRO A 430 37.49 4.21 9.49
C PRO A 430 36.23 3.41 9.81
N MET A 431 35.33 4.03 10.58
CA MET A 431 34.03 3.48 10.98
C MET A 431 32.95 3.75 9.92
N ILE A 432 31.78 3.10 9.98
CA ILE A 432 30.61 3.39 9.11
C ILE A 432 30.27 4.88 9.17
N ALA A 433 30.24 5.44 10.38
CA ALA A 433 29.96 6.86 10.61
C ALA A 433 30.97 7.80 9.95
N ASP A 434 32.23 7.37 9.79
CA ASP A 434 33.28 8.20 9.15
C ASP A 434 33.13 8.26 7.63
N VAL A 435 32.39 7.33 7.02
CA VAL A 435 32.26 7.20 5.56
C VAL A 435 30.83 7.36 5.03
N MET A 436 29.82 7.41 5.91
CA MET A 436 28.40 7.54 5.59
C MET A 436 28.15 8.59 4.50
N ASP A 437 28.56 9.85 4.74
CA ASP A 437 28.35 10.95 3.78
C ASP A 437 28.99 10.68 2.42
N THR A 438 30.12 9.98 2.39
CA THR A 438 30.83 9.65 1.14
C THR A 438 30.09 8.57 0.36
N VAL A 439 29.56 7.56 1.04
CA VAL A 439 28.77 6.47 0.42
C VAL A 439 27.44 7.00 -0.11
N VAL A 440 26.74 7.82 0.68
CA VAL A 440 25.49 8.46 0.24
C VAL A 440 25.75 9.39 -0.95
N ALA A 441 26.82 10.19 -0.91
CA ALA A 441 27.16 11.09 -2.00
C ALA A 441 27.62 10.39 -3.29
N SER A 442 28.08 9.13 -3.22
CA SER A 442 28.45 8.38 -4.42
C SER A 442 27.25 7.83 -5.19
N GLY A 443 26.05 7.89 -4.61
CA GLY A 443 24.84 7.27 -5.17
C GLY A 443 24.86 5.74 -5.12
N THR A 444 25.83 5.13 -4.43
CA THR A 444 25.94 3.67 -4.34
C THR A 444 24.97 3.14 -3.31
N ARG A 445 24.21 2.10 -3.67
CA ARG A 445 23.26 1.46 -2.75
C ARG A 445 23.94 0.40 -1.90
N VAL A 446 23.59 0.29 -0.62
CA VAL A 446 24.16 -0.70 0.28
C VAL A 446 23.08 -1.68 0.73
N VAL A 447 23.23 -2.94 0.35
CA VAL A 447 22.49 -4.05 0.94
C VAL A 447 23.33 -4.60 2.08
N SER A 448 22.86 -4.46 3.31
CA SER A 448 23.54 -4.98 4.50
C SER A 448 23.01 -6.36 4.85
N ILE A 449 23.91 -7.28 5.16
CA ILE A 449 23.60 -8.62 5.66
C ILE A 449 24.32 -8.77 7.00
N ALA A 450 23.53 -8.75 8.07
CA ALA A 450 23.97 -8.86 9.45
C ALA A 450 24.01 -10.33 9.91
N PHE A 451 25.19 -10.83 10.25
CA PHE A 451 25.35 -12.15 10.87
C PHE A 451 25.19 -12.09 12.38
N GLY A 452 24.34 -12.97 12.90
CA GLY A 452 24.14 -13.17 14.33
C GLY A 452 23.42 -12.03 15.04
N GLU A 453 23.11 -12.28 16.31
CA GLU A 453 22.29 -11.40 17.16
C GLU A 453 23.00 -10.09 17.56
N TYR A 454 24.33 -10.01 17.38
CA TYR A 454 25.17 -8.93 17.91
C TYR A 454 25.70 -7.94 16.85
N ALA A 455 25.33 -8.08 15.58
CA ALA A 455 25.83 -7.17 14.54
C ALA A 455 25.42 -5.71 14.81
N ASP A 456 26.29 -4.74 14.52
CA ASP A 456 26.07 -3.31 14.80
C ASP A 456 24.72 -2.82 14.20
N PRO A 457 23.85 -2.18 14.99
CA PRO A 457 22.56 -1.63 14.52
C PRO A 457 22.69 -0.48 13.50
N LYS A 458 23.91 0.00 13.20
CA LYS A 458 24.17 0.97 12.13
C LYS A 458 24.12 0.37 10.73
N LEU A 459 24.06 -0.96 10.61
CA LEU A 459 23.90 -1.65 9.33
C LEU A 459 22.56 -1.30 8.68
N GLU A 460 21.53 -1.11 9.51
CA GLU A 460 20.21 -0.61 9.14
C GLU A 460 20.32 0.83 8.62
N SER A 461 21.00 1.70 9.36
CA SER A 461 21.13 3.11 8.99
C SER A 461 21.88 3.32 7.67
N ILE A 462 22.94 2.56 7.36
CA ILE A 462 23.66 2.72 6.08
C ILE A 462 22.83 2.21 4.89
N ALA A 463 22.08 1.12 5.06
CA ALA A 463 21.19 0.61 4.03
C ALA A 463 20.07 1.62 3.74
N GLU A 464 19.38 2.11 4.77
CA GLU A 464 18.29 3.08 4.62
C GLU A 464 18.76 4.38 3.94
N ASN A 465 19.88 4.97 4.40
CA ASN A 465 20.42 6.20 3.83
C ASN A 465 20.89 6.08 2.37
N THR A 466 21.03 4.84 1.87
CA THR A 466 21.42 4.55 0.49
C THR A 466 20.32 3.88 -0.33
N ASN A 467 19.08 3.87 0.20
CA ASN A 467 17.92 3.21 -0.40
C ASN A 467 18.16 1.71 -0.69
N GLY A 468 18.86 1.06 0.22
CA GLY A 468 19.09 -0.38 0.25
C GLY A 468 18.20 -1.09 1.26
N LYS A 469 18.46 -2.39 1.47
CA LYS A 469 17.73 -3.23 2.42
C LYS A 469 18.69 -3.90 3.38
N THR A 470 18.18 -4.19 4.57
CA THR A 470 18.90 -4.97 5.59
C THR A 470 18.29 -6.35 5.69
N PHE A 471 19.17 -7.35 5.82
CA PHE A 471 18.83 -8.73 6.08
C PHE A 471 19.59 -9.23 7.30
N THR A 472 18.97 -10.13 8.04
CA THR A 472 19.59 -10.79 9.19
C THR A 472 19.77 -12.26 8.88
N VAL A 473 20.91 -12.82 9.26
CA VAL A 473 21.18 -14.25 9.18
C VAL A 473 21.50 -14.76 10.57
N LEU A 474 20.69 -15.68 11.07
CA LEU A 474 20.92 -16.30 12.37
C LEU A 474 22.15 -17.22 12.34
N ASP A 475 22.85 -17.34 13.46
CA ASP A 475 24.00 -18.25 13.56
C ASP A 475 23.63 -19.73 13.38
N THR A 476 22.38 -20.07 13.67
CA THR A 476 21.81 -21.40 13.46
C THR A 476 21.32 -21.65 12.04
N ASP A 477 21.26 -20.62 11.19
CA ASP A 477 20.85 -20.76 9.79
C ASP A 477 21.92 -21.49 8.98
N ASP A 478 21.53 -22.48 8.18
CA ASP A 478 22.45 -23.27 7.34
C ASP A 478 22.65 -22.68 5.93
N GLY A 479 22.23 -21.42 5.71
CA GLY A 479 22.33 -20.67 4.45
C GLY A 479 20.99 -20.17 3.91
N GLY A 480 19.88 -20.65 4.48
CA GLY A 480 18.50 -20.22 4.25
C GLY A 480 18.35 -18.72 4.01
N MET A 481 18.51 -17.98 5.10
CA MET A 481 18.32 -16.54 5.15
C MET A 481 19.36 -15.77 4.33
N LEU A 482 20.59 -16.28 4.26
CA LEU A 482 21.66 -15.65 3.50
C LEU A 482 21.34 -15.62 2.00
N ASP A 483 20.79 -16.72 1.47
CA ASP A 483 20.46 -16.81 0.05
C ASP A 483 19.29 -15.90 -0.31
N ASP A 484 18.30 -15.78 0.58
CA ASP A 484 17.18 -14.84 0.41
C ASP A 484 17.69 -13.40 0.35
N ALA A 485 18.67 -13.05 1.18
CA ALA A 485 19.32 -11.75 1.16
C ALA A 485 20.07 -11.49 -0.17
N PHE A 486 20.82 -12.47 -0.67
CA PHE A 486 21.52 -12.37 -1.96
C PHE A 486 20.55 -12.25 -3.15
N GLN A 487 19.43 -12.99 -3.12
CA GLN A 487 18.37 -12.89 -4.13
C GLN A 487 17.69 -11.52 -4.09
N ALA A 488 17.38 -11.02 -2.89
CA ALA A 488 16.76 -9.71 -2.75
C ALA A 488 17.67 -8.57 -3.24
N ALA A 489 19.00 -8.71 -3.14
CA ALA A 489 19.95 -7.76 -3.72
C ALA A 489 19.89 -7.66 -5.26
N LEU A 490 19.33 -8.66 -5.95
CA LEU A 490 19.14 -8.63 -7.40
C LEU A 490 17.97 -7.75 -7.84
N THR A 491 17.10 -7.31 -6.93
CA THR A 491 15.98 -6.41 -7.23
C THR A 491 16.40 -5.03 -7.74
N TYR A 492 17.67 -4.66 -7.56
CA TYR A 492 18.24 -3.40 -8.02
C TYR A 492 18.84 -3.46 -9.44
N GLN A 493 18.74 -4.61 -10.11
CA GLN A 493 19.15 -4.73 -11.50
C GLN A 493 18.21 -3.93 -12.43
N PRO A 494 18.65 -3.62 -13.66
CA PRO A 494 17.79 -3.01 -14.66
C PRO A 494 16.50 -3.79 -14.82
N ALA A 495 15.38 -3.06 -14.89
CA ALA A 495 14.10 -3.69 -15.10
C ALA A 495 14.10 -4.35 -16.48
N ASP A 496 13.83 -5.66 -16.52
CA ASP A 496 13.50 -6.36 -17.76
C ASP A 496 11.98 -6.34 -17.91
N SER A 497 11.50 -6.69 -19.10
CA SER A 497 10.11 -7.08 -19.28
C SER A 497 9.68 -8.09 -18.20
N LEU A 498 8.48 -7.89 -17.66
CA LEU A 498 7.92 -8.79 -16.63
C LEU A 498 7.89 -10.25 -17.09
N ALA A 499 7.76 -10.50 -18.39
CA ALA A 499 7.80 -11.84 -18.99
C ALA A 499 9.15 -12.57 -18.83
N ASN A 500 10.26 -11.84 -18.68
CA ASN A 500 11.61 -12.40 -18.49
C ASN A 500 12.06 -12.40 -17.02
N THR A 501 11.25 -11.83 -16.12
CA THR A 501 11.55 -11.83 -14.70
C THR A 501 11.50 -13.26 -14.15
N THR A 502 12.52 -13.63 -13.39
CA THR A 502 12.59 -14.93 -12.71
C THR A 502 11.81 -14.85 -11.41
N VAL A 503 10.86 -15.77 -11.22
CA VAL A 503 9.94 -15.79 -10.08
C VAL A 503 10.24 -17.03 -9.23
N LYS A 504 10.40 -16.83 -7.92
CA LYS A 504 10.46 -17.93 -6.94
C LYS A 504 9.04 -18.43 -6.69
N ILE A 505 8.78 -19.69 -7.06
CA ILE A 505 7.45 -20.30 -6.98
C ILE A 505 7.34 -21.32 -5.85
N TYR A 506 8.47 -21.78 -5.32
CA TYR A 506 8.51 -22.70 -4.20
C TYR A 506 9.83 -22.60 -3.46
N GLU A 507 9.73 -22.74 -2.16
CA GLU A 507 10.84 -22.78 -1.23
C GLU A 507 10.48 -23.71 -0.09
N SER A 508 11.42 -24.55 0.32
CA SER A 508 11.24 -25.43 1.46
C SER A 508 12.57 -25.72 2.10
N GLU A 509 12.56 -25.74 3.43
CA GLU A 509 13.69 -26.17 4.24
C GLU A 509 13.29 -27.37 5.11
N TYR A 510 14.23 -28.28 5.28
CA TYR A 510 14.08 -29.48 6.08
C TYR A 510 15.32 -29.64 6.95
N GLN A 511 15.11 -29.79 8.26
CA GLN A 511 16.14 -30.20 9.21
C GLN A 511 15.59 -31.36 10.03
N GLY A 512 16.23 -32.53 9.98
CA GLY A 512 15.75 -33.68 10.74
C GLY A 512 16.46 -34.99 10.47
N ASN A 513 15.89 -36.08 10.97
CA ASN A 513 16.49 -37.41 10.92
C ASN A 513 15.89 -38.34 9.87
N GLU A 514 14.92 -37.87 9.08
CA GLU A 514 14.30 -38.69 8.04
C GLU A 514 15.31 -38.92 6.91
N THR A 515 15.40 -40.18 6.48
CA THR A 515 16.28 -40.59 5.39
C THR A 515 15.59 -40.51 4.04
N ASN A 516 14.28 -40.27 3.99
CA ASN A 516 13.54 -40.06 2.75
C ASN A 516 12.65 -38.84 2.92
N VAL A 517 13.00 -37.77 2.21
CA VAL A 517 12.30 -36.49 2.29
C VAL A 517 11.67 -36.21 0.94
N THR A 518 10.41 -35.80 0.99
CA THR A 518 9.61 -35.47 -0.19
C THR A 518 8.96 -34.11 -0.01
N GLY A 519 8.71 -33.44 -1.13
CA GLY A 519 7.91 -32.23 -1.16
C GLY A 519 7.18 -32.09 -2.49
N ALA A 520 6.27 -31.13 -2.57
CA ALA A 520 5.49 -30.86 -3.76
C ALA A 520 5.29 -29.35 -3.94
N PHE A 521 5.21 -28.94 -5.20
CA PHE A 521 4.98 -27.55 -5.58
C PHE A 521 4.09 -27.47 -6.82
N THR A 522 3.48 -26.31 -7.02
CA THR A 522 2.58 -26.09 -8.16
C THR A 522 3.25 -25.20 -9.19
N VAL A 523 3.20 -25.64 -10.45
CA VAL A 523 3.50 -24.77 -11.60
C VAL A 523 2.17 -24.32 -12.16
N ASP A 524 1.83 -23.04 -11.96
CA ASP A 524 0.57 -22.46 -12.42
C ASP A 524 0.60 -22.10 -13.91
N PHE A 525 -0.52 -21.56 -14.41
CA PHE A 525 -0.68 -21.25 -15.83
C PHE A 525 0.22 -20.08 -16.29
N THR A 526 0.63 -19.19 -15.38
CA THR A 526 1.40 -17.98 -15.72
C THR A 526 2.90 -18.21 -15.87
N VAL A 527 3.44 -19.25 -15.25
CA VAL A 527 4.87 -19.57 -15.20
C VAL A 527 5.17 -20.95 -15.78
N GLY A 528 6.43 -21.18 -16.15
CA GLY A 528 6.90 -22.54 -16.49
C GLY A 528 8.09 -22.57 -17.42
N ARG A 529 8.41 -21.46 -18.09
CA ARG A 529 9.60 -21.37 -18.93
C ARG A 529 10.85 -21.30 -18.07
N ASN A 530 11.92 -21.95 -18.51
CA ASN A 530 13.23 -21.94 -17.83
C ASN A 530 13.12 -22.29 -16.33
N LEU A 531 12.30 -23.28 -15.98
CA LEU A 531 12.17 -23.70 -14.59
C LEU A 531 13.50 -24.30 -14.11
N VAL A 532 13.96 -23.84 -12.95
CA VAL A 532 15.17 -24.31 -12.28
C VAL A 532 14.80 -24.78 -10.89
N PHE A 533 14.93 -26.08 -10.66
CA PHE A 533 14.89 -26.69 -9.33
C PHE A 533 16.31 -26.79 -8.80
N ARG A 534 16.54 -26.28 -7.59
CA ARG A 534 17.80 -26.42 -6.85
C ARG A 534 17.54 -27.12 -5.54
N PHE A 535 18.43 -28.04 -5.22
CA PHE A 535 18.47 -28.74 -3.96
C PHE A 535 19.86 -28.56 -3.35
N VAL A 536 19.93 -28.07 -2.12
CA VAL A 536 21.16 -27.86 -1.35
C VAL A 536 21.09 -28.71 -0.09
N ALA A 537 22.19 -29.36 0.28
CA ALA A 537 22.27 -30.12 1.52
C ALA A 537 23.56 -29.79 2.29
N ASN A 538 23.60 -30.08 3.59
CA ASN A 538 24.80 -29.82 4.40
C ASN A 538 25.96 -30.77 4.03
N HIS A 539 27.22 -30.39 4.25
CA HIS A 539 28.38 -31.20 3.82
C HIS A 539 28.47 -32.61 4.46
N ASN A 540 27.78 -32.84 5.56
CA ASN A 540 27.80 -34.13 6.27
C ASN A 540 26.72 -35.09 5.77
N THR A 541 25.72 -34.60 5.02
CA THR A 541 24.68 -35.44 4.41
C THR A 541 25.24 -36.22 3.23
N GLY A 542 25.18 -37.54 3.31
CA GLY A 542 25.34 -38.38 2.13
C GLY A 542 23.99 -38.58 1.45
N ILE A 543 23.94 -38.47 0.13
CA ILE A 543 22.74 -38.78 -0.66
C ILE A 543 22.92 -40.17 -1.28
N SER A 544 22.00 -41.09 -0.96
CA SER A 544 21.98 -42.44 -1.56
C SER A 544 21.25 -42.47 -2.89
N ASN A 545 20.24 -41.64 -3.06
CA ASN A 545 19.40 -41.60 -4.25
C ASN A 545 18.72 -40.23 -4.41
N GLY A 546 18.58 -39.76 -5.65
CA GLY A 546 18.08 -38.41 -5.94
C GLY A 546 19.14 -37.29 -5.76
N PRO A 547 18.72 -36.02 -5.66
CA PRO A 547 17.34 -35.54 -5.79
C PRO A 547 16.81 -35.68 -7.23
N TYR A 548 15.52 -35.97 -7.36
CA TYR A 548 14.81 -36.01 -8.65
C TYR A 548 13.45 -35.32 -8.56
N LEU A 549 12.96 -34.87 -9.73
CA LEU A 549 11.62 -34.34 -9.89
C LEU A 549 10.68 -35.41 -10.46
N LEU A 550 9.45 -35.40 -9.98
CA LEU A 550 8.31 -36.13 -10.50
C LEU A 550 7.41 -35.13 -11.24
N ARG A 551 7.26 -35.33 -12.55
CA ARG A 551 6.33 -34.54 -13.38
C ARG A 551 4.88 -34.82 -12.99
N PRO A 552 3.92 -33.93 -13.34
CA PRO A 552 2.48 -34.18 -13.14
C PRO A 552 1.99 -35.50 -13.78
N ASN A 553 2.62 -35.93 -14.88
CA ASN A 553 2.31 -37.18 -15.57
C ASN A 553 2.97 -38.44 -14.95
N GLY A 554 3.73 -38.29 -13.84
CA GLY A 554 4.41 -39.37 -13.13
C GLY A 554 5.80 -39.74 -13.67
N THR A 555 6.31 -39.07 -14.69
CA THR A 555 7.69 -39.31 -15.18
C THR A 555 8.74 -38.68 -14.27
N ILE A 556 9.86 -39.37 -14.10
CA ILE A 556 10.99 -38.92 -13.27
C ILE A 556 11.97 -38.12 -14.12
N MET A 557 12.48 -37.00 -13.58
CA MET A 557 13.62 -36.26 -14.11
C MET A 557 14.75 -36.23 -13.09
N ASN A 558 15.92 -36.67 -13.53
CA ASN A 558 17.12 -36.71 -12.71
C ASN A 558 17.87 -35.38 -12.74
N THR A 559 18.78 -35.22 -11.78
CA THR A 559 19.72 -34.10 -11.70
C THR A 559 20.44 -33.84 -13.03
N THR A 560 20.47 -32.58 -13.45
CA THR A 560 21.18 -32.13 -14.67
C THR A 560 22.59 -31.63 -14.39
N LEU A 561 22.81 -31.03 -13.21
CA LEU A 561 24.10 -30.51 -12.76
C LEU A 561 24.27 -30.84 -11.27
N ASN A 562 25.44 -31.35 -10.91
CA ASN A 562 25.82 -31.59 -9.52
C ASN A 562 27.10 -30.80 -9.23
N ASP A 563 27.00 -29.83 -8.34
CA ASP A 563 28.10 -29.03 -7.83
C ASP A 563 28.52 -29.60 -6.46
N ALA A 564 29.58 -30.42 -6.49
CA ALA A 564 30.09 -31.07 -5.28
C ALA A 564 30.73 -30.07 -4.29
N THR A 565 31.12 -28.88 -4.75
CA THR A 565 31.72 -27.85 -3.89
C THR A 565 30.66 -27.15 -3.05
N LEU A 566 29.50 -26.86 -3.66
CA LEU A 566 28.36 -26.27 -2.97
C LEU A 566 27.38 -27.29 -2.39
N ASN A 567 27.66 -28.59 -2.59
CA ASN A 567 26.74 -29.69 -2.27
C ASN A 567 25.32 -29.40 -2.80
N MET A 568 25.26 -29.03 -4.09
CA MET A 568 24.07 -28.53 -4.75
C MET A 568 23.75 -29.31 -6.02
N TRP A 569 22.49 -29.68 -6.17
CA TRP A 569 21.95 -30.37 -7.34
C TRP A 569 20.96 -29.47 -8.05
N THR A 570 21.07 -29.38 -9.37
CA THR A 570 20.18 -28.55 -10.20
C THR A 570 19.49 -29.40 -11.27
N ILE A 571 18.18 -29.19 -11.44
CA ILE A 571 17.37 -29.74 -12.53
C ILE A 571 16.78 -28.57 -13.32
N LYS A 572 17.14 -28.48 -14.61
CA LYS A 572 16.60 -27.46 -15.53
C LYS A 572 15.51 -28.05 -16.42
N VAL A 573 14.39 -27.35 -16.53
CA VAL A 573 13.25 -27.70 -17.37
C VAL A 573 12.96 -26.53 -18.31
N PRO A 574 13.22 -26.66 -19.62
CA PRO A 574 13.01 -25.54 -20.56
C PRO A 574 11.59 -25.00 -20.56
N LEU A 575 10.60 -25.89 -20.46
CA LEU A 575 9.19 -25.54 -20.31
C LEU A 575 8.51 -26.61 -19.46
N ALA A 576 8.08 -26.23 -18.26
CA ALA A 576 7.37 -27.08 -17.32
C ALA A 576 5.88 -27.15 -17.64
N GLU A 577 5.31 -28.35 -17.56
CA GLU A 577 3.88 -28.62 -17.63
C GLU A 577 3.17 -27.97 -16.42
N GLU A 578 1.97 -27.41 -16.64
CA GLU A 578 1.11 -26.94 -15.55
C GLU A 578 0.70 -28.12 -14.66
N GLY A 579 0.60 -27.86 -13.35
CA GLY A 579 0.11 -28.82 -12.36
C GLY A 579 1.07 -29.03 -11.21
N THR A 580 0.79 -30.05 -10.40
CA THR A 580 1.58 -30.38 -9.22
C THR A 580 2.79 -31.22 -9.58
N TRP A 581 3.96 -30.70 -9.25
CA TRP A 581 5.24 -31.37 -9.32
C TRP A 581 5.62 -31.86 -7.93
N ALA A 582 6.35 -32.97 -7.85
CA ALA A 582 6.91 -33.46 -6.60
C ALA A 582 8.42 -33.65 -6.71
N TRP A 583 9.10 -33.62 -5.58
CA TRP A 583 10.52 -33.92 -5.49
C TRP A 583 10.76 -34.91 -4.36
N GLN A 584 11.84 -35.68 -4.50
CA GLN A 584 12.23 -36.66 -3.50
C GLN A 584 13.76 -36.78 -3.45
N VAL A 585 14.27 -37.00 -2.25
CA VAL A 585 15.68 -37.29 -1.97
C VAL A 585 15.80 -38.35 -0.89
N GLU A 586 16.80 -39.23 -1.01
CA GLU A 586 17.13 -40.20 0.01
C GLU A 586 18.54 -39.96 0.56
N PHE A 587 18.65 -39.85 1.88
CA PHE A 587 19.90 -39.67 2.61
C PHE A 587 20.45 -40.99 3.15
N THR A 588 21.78 -41.07 3.27
CA THR A 588 22.50 -42.20 3.90
C THR A 588 22.67 -42.03 5.41
N THR A 589 22.49 -40.81 5.93
CA THR A 589 22.75 -40.42 7.31
C THR A 589 21.47 -40.04 8.06
N SER A 590 21.56 -40.02 9.38
CA SER A 590 20.61 -39.33 10.26
C SER A 590 21.25 -38.01 10.69
N ASP A 591 20.48 -36.92 10.74
CA ASP A 591 20.91 -35.50 10.83
C ASP A 591 21.13 -34.83 9.47
N ASN A 592 20.02 -34.67 8.74
CA ASN A 592 19.98 -34.18 7.39
C ASN A 592 19.38 -32.78 7.31
N TYR A 593 20.12 -31.87 6.66
CA TYR A 593 19.62 -30.59 6.19
C TYR A 593 19.34 -30.67 4.70
N ALA A 594 18.21 -30.13 4.27
CA ALA A 594 17.93 -29.90 2.86
C ALA A 594 17.15 -28.62 2.64
N ARG A 595 17.56 -27.87 1.63
CA ARG A 595 16.83 -26.73 1.10
C ARG A 595 16.48 -26.98 -0.35
N VAL A 596 15.26 -26.59 -0.72
CA VAL A 596 14.76 -26.64 -2.09
C VAL A 596 14.27 -25.29 -2.51
N ASP A 597 14.77 -24.81 -3.66
CA ASP A 597 14.29 -23.61 -4.32
C ASP A 597 13.83 -23.96 -5.73
N VAL A 598 12.67 -23.45 -6.12
CA VAL A 598 12.18 -23.55 -7.49
C VAL A 598 11.88 -22.16 -8.02
N THR A 599 12.52 -21.85 -9.13
CA THR A 599 12.30 -20.61 -9.87
C THR A 599 11.82 -20.91 -11.28
N ALA A 600 11.02 -20.01 -11.85
CA ALA A 600 10.56 -20.09 -13.24
C ALA A 600 10.32 -18.68 -13.81
N GLN A 601 10.36 -18.56 -15.12
CA GLN A 601 9.95 -17.34 -15.83
C GLN A 601 8.51 -17.50 -16.34
N ALA A 602 7.95 -16.37 -16.79
CA ALA A 602 6.65 -16.36 -17.46
C ALA A 602 6.61 -17.40 -18.59
N ARG A 603 5.49 -18.12 -18.67
CA ARG A 603 5.31 -19.25 -19.58
C ARG A 603 5.50 -18.82 -21.04
N ASP A 604 5.01 -17.65 -21.38
CA ASP A 604 5.16 -17.01 -22.68
C ASP A 604 5.21 -15.48 -22.53
N SER A 605 5.42 -14.76 -23.63
CA SER A 605 5.55 -13.31 -23.64
C SER A 605 4.23 -12.55 -23.40
N ASN A 606 3.08 -13.21 -23.52
CA ASN A 606 1.76 -12.59 -23.46
C ASN A 606 1.07 -12.83 -22.11
N THR A 607 1.51 -13.83 -21.35
CA THR A 607 0.96 -14.15 -20.03
C THR A 607 1.94 -13.71 -18.96
N LEU A 608 1.68 -12.56 -18.34
CA LEU A 608 2.51 -12.05 -17.25
C LEU A 608 2.44 -12.98 -16.03
N PRO A 609 3.56 -13.16 -15.30
CA PRO A 609 3.58 -13.97 -14.10
C PRO A 609 2.79 -13.28 -12.98
N ILE A 610 2.17 -14.07 -12.09
CA ILE A 610 1.78 -13.56 -10.78
C ILE A 610 3.05 -13.31 -9.96
N LEU A 611 3.18 -12.11 -9.41
CA LEU A 611 4.32 -11.65 -8.63
C LEU A 611 3.91 -11.29 -7.21
N THR A 612 4.86 -11.42 -6.30
CA THR A 612 4.71 -11.00 -4.91
C THR A 612 5.92 -10.20 -4.46
N ARG A 613 5.67 -9.10 -3.74
CA ARG A 613 6.70 -8.37 -2.98
C ARG A 613 6.26 -8.25 -1.52
N ALA A 614 7.21 -8.10 -0.61
CA ALA A 614 6.92 -7.84 0.80
C ALA A 614 7.85 -6.75 1.33
N TRP A 615 7.38 -5.98 2.32
CA TRP A 615 8.16 -4.94 2.99
C TRP A 615 7.57 -4.64 4.39
N LEU A 616 8.34 -3.94 5.21
CA LEU A 616 7.94 -3.48 6.54
C LEU A 616 7.67 -1.97 6.53
N SER A 617 6.81 -1.47 7.42
CA SER A 617 6.57 -0.02 7.59
C SER A 617 7.77 0.75 8.12
N ALA A 618 8.73 0.07 8.77
CA ALA A 618 9.91 0.66 9.36
C ALA A 618 11.18 -0.09 8.94
N GLN A 619 12.26 0.65 8.70
CA GLN A 619 13.56 0.11 8.26
C GLN A 619 14.73 0.45 9.20
N ASP A 620 14.54 1.35 10.18
CA ASP A 620 15.51 1.67 11.22
C ASP A 620 15.14 1.01 12.57
N ASN A 621 15.85 1.38 13.62
CA ASN A 621 15.61 1.01 15.01
C ASN A 621 14.22 1.46 15.49
N VAL A 622 13.35 0.50 15.81
CA VAL A 622 11.95 0.75 16.22
C VAL A 622 11.76 0.54 17.72
N ASN A 623 11.10 1.49 18.38
CA ASN A 623 10.46 1.25 19.67
C ASN A 623 9.05 0.69 19.44
N ALA A 624 8.90 -0.62 19.57
CA ALA A 624 7.64 -1.31 19.28
C ALA A 624 6.50 -0.93 20.25
N THR A 625 6.80 -0.32 21.40
CA THR A 625 5.77 0.17 22.35
C THR A 625 5.17 1.52 21.95
N ALA A 626 5.86 2.26 21.08
CA ALA A 626 5.46 3.60 20.65
C ALA A 626 5.13 3.69 19.16
N THR A 627 5.76 2.83 18.35
CA THR A 627 5.64 2.84 16.90
C THR A 627 5.36 1.42 16.42
N PRO A 628 4.14 1.14 15.93
CA PRO A 628 3.79 -0.20 15.48
C PRO A 628 4.50 -0.53 14.16
N ILE A 629 4.88 -1.80 14.01
CA ILE A 629 5.43 -2.34 12.77
C ILE A 629 4.30 -2.99 11.98
N ILE A 630 4.13 -2.59 10.73
CA ILE A 630 3.18 -3.20 9.80
C ILE A 630 3.98 -4.05 8.82
N ILE A 631 3.50 -5.29 8.61
CA ILE A 631 4.01 -6.18 7.58
C ILE A 631 3.10 -6.03 6.36
N TYR A 632 3.68 -5.73 5.20
CA TYR A 632 2.97 -5.65 3.93
C TYR A 632 3.43 -6.74 2.98
N ALA A 633 2.49 -7.27 2.19
CA ALA A 633 2.76 -8.12 1.05
C ALA A 633 1.80 -7.79 -0.09
N GLU A 634 2.33 -7.50 -1.27
CA GLU A 634 1.55 -7.21 -2.46
C GLU A 634 1.53 -8.42 -3.40
N VAL A 635 0.37 -8.74 -3.96
CA VAL A 635 0.16 -9.83 -4.92
C VAL A 635 -0.53 -9.31 -6.18
N LYS A 636 0.16 -9.34 -7.32
CA LYS A 636 -0.31 -8.75 -8.59
C LYS A 636 0.04 -9.62 -9.79
N GLN A 637 -0.73 -9.47 -10.87
CA GLN A 637 -0.34 -9.91 -12.21
C GLN A 637 -0.22 -8.68 -13.12
N GLY A 638 1.00 -8.31 -13.49
CA GLY A 638 1.26 -6.98 -14.06
C GLY A 638 0.85 -5.91 -13.05
N ASN A 639 0.00 -4.98 -13.47
CA ASN A 639 -0.57 -3.95 -12.60
C ASN A 639 -1.90 -4.34 -11.94
N ASN A 640 -2.48 -5.50 -12.26
CA ASN A 640 -3.79 -5.92 -11.76
C ASN A 640 -3.67 -6.65 -10.41
N PRO A 641 -4.51 -6.32 -9.42
CA PRO A 641 -4.44 -6.95 -8.11
C PRO A 641 -4.99 -8.38 -8.12
N VAL A 642 -4.39 -9.24 -7.30
CA VAL A 642 -4.90 -10.58 -7.03
C VAL A 642 -5.67 -10.55 -5.72
N VAL A 643 -6.97 -10.84 -5.78
CA VAL A 643 -7.90 -10.80 -4.64
C VAL A 643 -8.23 -12.22 -4.17
N GLY A 644 -8.32 -12.39 -2.85
CA GLY A 644 -8.68 -13.67 -2.23
C GLY A 644 -7.54 -14.68 -2.09
N ALA A 645 -6.30 -14.32 -2.46
CA ALA A 645 -5.13 -15.12 -2.13
C ALA A 645 -4.93 -15.20 -0.61
N ARG A 646 -4.30 -16.27 -0.12
CA ARG A 646 -3.92 -16.42 1.28
C ARG A 646 -2.47 -15.97 1.43
N VAL A 647 -2.23 -15.12 2.41
CA VAL A 647 -0.90 -14.55 2.66
C VAL A 647 -0.55 -14.71 4.12
N ARG A 648 0.62 -15.27 4.40
CA ARG A 648 1.15 -15.44 5.75
C ARG A 648 2.58 -14.95 5.81
N ALA A 649 2.84 -14.08 6.77
CA ALA A 649 4.19 -13.71 7.15
C ALA A 649 4.72 -14.68 8.20
N GLU A 650 5.89 -15.23 7.94
CA GLU A 650 6.74 -15.95 8.88
C GLU A 650 7.76 -14.97 9.44
N VAL A 651 7.68 -14.71 10.74
CA VAL A 651 8.54 -13.76 11.45
C VAL A 651 9.55 -14.53 12.29
N THR A 652 10.79 -14.56 11.82
CA THR A 652 11.93 -15.09 12.56
C THR A 652 12.27 -14.14 13.70
N GLN A 653 12.33 -14.68 14.91
CA GLN A 653 12.56 -13.91 16.13
C GLN A 653 14.07 -13.74 16.41
N PRO A 654 14.47 -12.75 17.23
CA PRO A 654 15.88 -12.54 17.58
C PRO A 654 16.53 -13.71 18.30
N ILE A 655 15.74 -14.59 18.93
CA ILE A 655 16.23 -15.73 19.68
C ILE A 655 16.36 -16.92 18.74
N ALA A 656 17.59 -17.38 18.49
CA ALA A 656 17.87 -18.44 17.51
C ALA A 656 17.07 -19.76 17.70
N THR A 657 16.67 -20.10 18.93
CA THR A 657 15.88 -21.32 19.22
C THR A 657 14.37 -21.12 19.25
N ALA A 658 13.89 -19.88 19.13
CA ALA A 658 12.46 -19.60 19.16
C ALA A 658 11.79 -20.04 17.85
N GLN A 659 10.56 -20.53 17.98
CA GLN A 659 9.76 -20.83 16.79
C GLN A 659 9.36 -19.52 16.09
N PRO A 660 9.29 -19.49 14.75
CA PRO A 660 8.79 -18.32 14.04
C PRO A 660 7.37 -17.93 14.47
N VAL A 661 7.07 -16.63 14.51
CA VAL A 661 5.71 -16.13 14.71
C VAL A 661 5.03 -16.10 13.34
N LEU A 662 3.83 -16.67 13.25
CA LEU A 662 3.05 -16.69 12.02
C LEU A 662 1.96 -15.62 12.09
N VAL A 663 1.91 -14.75 11.08
CA VAL A 663 0.96 -13.64 10.99
C VAL A 663 0.20 -13.73 9.66
N ASP A 664 -1.10 -14.00 9.71
CA ASP A 664 -1.95 -14.00 8.51
C ASP A 664 -2.25 -12.55 8.10
N LEU A 665 -1.82 -12.15 6.90
CA LEU A 665 -2.02 -10.80 6.35
C LEU A 665 -3.34 -10.73 5.58
N LEU A 666 -4.02 -9.59 5.65
CA LEU A 666 -5.38 -9.42 5.10
C LEU A 666 -5.46 -8.23 4.14
N ASP A 667 -6.27 -8.37 3.09
CA ASP A 667 -6.64 -7.33 2.12
C ASP A 667 -8.16 -7.05 2.28
N ASN A 668 -8.53 -6.36 3.36
CA ASN A 668 -9.91 -6.19 3.84
C ASN A 668 -10.31 -4.73 4.14
N GLY A 669 -9.43 -3.78 3.93
CA GLY A 669 -9.59 -2.34 4.16
C GLY A 669 -9.78 -1.95 5.63
N GLN A 670 -9.21 -2.73 6.56
CA GLN A 670 -9.27 -2.49 8.00
C GLN A 670 -7.90 -2.46 8.66
N ALA A 671 -7.80 -1.64 9.72
CA ALA A 671 -6.63 -1.53 10.59
C ALA A 671 -5.33 -1.20 9.83
N ALA A 672 -4.41 -2.15 9.67
CA ALA A 672 -3.17 -1.97 8.91
C ALA A 672 -3.40 -1.80 7.40
N ASP A 673 -4.53 -2.32 6.89
CA ASP A 673 -4.92 -2.23 5.49
C ASP A 673 -5.91 -1.06 5.26
N ASN A 674 -5.58 -0.19 4.31
CA ASN A 674 -6.31 1.04 4.06
C ASN A 674 -7.32 0.95 2.91
N GLN A 675 -7.25 -0.09 2.06
CA GLN A 675 -8.14 -0.24 0.93
C GLN A 675 -8.31 -1.72 0.54
N ALA A 676 -9.53 -2.24 0.66
CA ALA A 676 -9.79 -3.64 0.37
C ALA A 676 -9.74 -3.94 -1.14
N GLY A 677 -9.18 -5.09 -1.51
CA GLY A 677 -9.12 -5.63 -2.87
C GLY A 677 -8.06 -4.96 -3.76
N ASP A 678 -7.13 -4.19 -3.21
CA ASP A 678 -6.06 -3.52 -3.96
C ASP A 678 -4.84 -4.42 -4.20
N GLY A 679 -4.89 -5.66 -3.70
CA GLY A 679 -3.82 -6.66 -3.80
C GLY A 679 -2.71 -6.45 -2.79
N VAL A 680 -2.84 -5.52 -1.85
CA VAL A 680 -1.92 -5.30 -0.73
C VAL A 680 -2.51 -5.91 0.54
N TYR A 681 -1.86 -6.96 1.02
CA TYR A 681 -2.19 -7.64 2.26
C TYR A 681 -1.33 -7.09 3.38
N SER A 682 -1.93 -6.74 4.52
CA SER A 682 -1.16 -6.22 5.64
C SER A 682 -1.72 -6.58 7.01
N ARG A 683 -0.86 -6.46 8.03
CA ARG A 683 -1.20 -6.65 9.45
C ARG A 683 -0.13 -6.06 10.37
N TYR A 684 -0.50 -5.72 11.60
CA TYR A 684 0.48 -5.34 12.62
C TYR A 684 1.26 -6.54 13.15
N LEU A 685 2.56 -6.33 13.41
CA LEU A 685 3.35 -7.21 14.27
C LEU A 685 3.12 -6.80 15.74
N THR A 686 2.50 -7.68 16.52
CA THR A 686 2.14 -7.38 17.92
C THR A 686 2.84 -8.29 18.93
N SER A 687 3.38 -9.42 18.49
CA SER A 687 4.06 -10.38 19.37
C SER A 687 5.58 -10.20 19.33
N TYR A 688 6.14 -9.74 20.43
CA TYR A 688 7.57 -9.54 20.61
C TYR A 688 8.11 -10.36 21.78
N SER A 689 9.03 -11.28 21.52
CA SER A 689 9.73 -12.03 22.57
C SER A 689 10.81 -11.23 23.32
N THR A 690 11.53 -10.35 22.62
CA THR A 690 12.65 -9.57 23.17
C THR A 690 13.04 -8.45 22.19
N THR A 691 13.87 -7.51 22.63
CA THR A 691 14.59 -6.61 21.72
C THR A 691 15.57 -7.38 20.85
N GLY A 692 15.76 -6.97 19.60
CA GLY A 692 16.67 -7.59 18.63
C GLY A 692 16.15 -7.49 17.20
N ARG A 693 16.81 -8.17 16.26
CA ARG A 693 16.42 -8.20 14.85
C ARG A 693 15.31 -9.21 14.58
N TYR A 694 14.21 -8.74 13.99
CA TYR A 694 13.14 -9.58 13.47
C TYR A 694 13.25 -9.64 11.95
N SER A 695 13.26 -10.85 11.38
CA SER A 695 13.30 -11.06 9.93
C SER A 695 11.97 -11.59 9.45
N VAL A 696 11.47 -11.08 8.32
CA VAL A 696 10.12 -11.40 7.83
C VAL A 696 10.15 -11.94 6.41
N LYS A 697 9.44 -13.05 6.20
CA LYS A 697 9.20 -13.65 4.89
C LYS A 697 7.71 -13.85 4.69
N ALA A 698 7.18 -13.42 3.55
CA ALA A 698 5.79 -13.64 3.17
C ALA A 698 5.68 -14.86 2.25
N GLU A 699 4.78 -15.78 2.60
CA GLU A 699 4.32 -16.87 1.76
C GLU A 699 2.91 -16.57 1.26
N VAL A 700 2.70 -16.71 -0.04
CA VAL A 700 1.42 -16.50 -0.71
C VAL A 700 1.02 -17.81 -1.37
N TRP A 701 -0.22 -18.24 -1.15
CA TRP A 701 -0.77 -19.40 -1.82
C TRP A 701 -2.27 -19.29 -2.05
N ASP A 702 -2.75 -20.06 -3.01
CA ASP A 702 -4.17 -20.25 -3.24
C ASP A 702 -4.47 -21.68 -3.69
N ASP A 703 -5.65 -22.18 -3.34
CA ASP A 703 -6.17 -23.49 -3.73
C ASP A 703 -7.18 -23.39 -4.91
N GLY A 704 -7.19 -22.26 -5.62
CA GLY A 704 -8.06 -21.95 -6.76
C GLY A 704 -9.27 -21.07 -6.40
N SER A 705 -9.23 -20.40 -5.25
CA SER A 705 -10.30 -19.52 -4.76
C SER A 705 -10.06 -18.04 -5.07
N SER A 706 -8.85 -17.68 -5.49
CA SER A 706 -8.45 -16.31 -5.77
C SER A 706 -8.59 -15.92 -7.24
N TYR A 707 -8.64 -14.62 -7.49
CA TYR A 707 -8.92 -14.05 -8.79
C TYR A 707 -7.99 -12.89 -9.10
N ILE A 708 -7.58 -12.78 -10.35
CA ILE A 708 -7.00 -11.55 -10.90
C ILE A 708 -8.16 -10.59 -11.18
N ASN A 709 -8.12 -9.42 -10.55
CA ASN A 709 -9.08 -8.35 -10.74
C ASN A 709 -8.76 -7.59 -12.04
N ASN A 710 -9.41 -7.98 -13.13
CA ASN A 710 -9.31 -7.30 -14.42
C ASN A 710 -10.32 -6.15 -14.57
N GLY A 711 -10.58 -5.43 -13.48
CA GLY A 711 -11.54 -4.34 -13.44
C GLY A 711 -12.98 -4.82 -13.30
N PHE A 712 -13.93 -3.96 -13.63
CA PHE A 712 -15.36 -4.22 -13.53
C PHE A 712 -16.07 -3.80 -14.82
N ILE A 713 -17.10 -4.54 -15.21
CA ILE A 713 -17.92 -4.16 -16.36
C ILE A 713 -18.81 -3.00 -15.94
N VAL A 714 -18.48 -1.78 -16.36
CA VAL A 714 -19.47 -0.70 -16.40
C VAL A 714 -20.49 -1.09 -17.47
N SER A 715 -21.54 -1.84 -17.10
CA SER A 715 -22.54 -2.35 -18.05
C SER A 715 -23.45 -1.23 -18.55
N ARG A 716 -22.91 -0.14 -19.08
CA ARG A 716 -23.67 0.92 -19.71
C ARG A 716 -22.86 1.44 -20.88
N GLN A 717 -23.08 0.85 -22.06
CA GLN A 717 -22.86 1.60 -23.29
C GLN A 717 -23.62 2.92 -23.14
N PRO A 718 -22.98 4.09 -23.31
CA PRO A 718 -23.72 5.34 -23.37
C PRO A 718 -24.74 5.19 -24.50
N ALA A 719 -26.01 5.35 -24.18
CA ALA A 719 -27.03 5.43 -25.20
C ALA A 719 -26.63 6.59 -26.12
N ARG A 720 -26.23 6.29 -27.36
CA ARG A 720 -25.91 7.27 -28.41
C ARG A 720 -27.02 8.33 -28.43
N MET A 721 -26.78 9.51 -27.86
CA MET A 721 -27.63 10.66 -28.15
C MET A 721 -27.40 11.07 -29.61
N PRO A 722 -28.46 11.47 -30.35
CA PRO A 722 -28.32 11.91 -31.72
C PRO A 722 -27.49 13.20 -31.79
N THR A 723 -26.44 13.17 -32.60
CA THR A 723 -25.55 14.31 -32.83
C THR A 723 -26.32 15.48 -33.47
N HIS A 724 -26.43 16.61 -32.76
CA HIS A 724 -26.82 17.87 -33.37
C HIS A 724 -25.55 18.62 -33.84
N PRO A 725 -25.43 18.94 -35.15
CA PRO A 725 -24.25 19.60 -35.68
C PRO A 725 -24.42 21.12 -35.62
N ALA A 726 -23.92 21.79 -34.57
CA ALA A 726 -23.57 23.22 -34.62
C ALA A 726 -22.89 23.70 -33.33
N SER A 727 -21.55 23.75 -33.30
CA SER A 727 -20.76 24.91 -32.82
C SER A 727 -19.27 24.56 -32.77
N ARG A 728 -18.55 24.87 -33.86
CA ARG A 728 -17.09 24.97 -33.86
C ARG A 728 -16.70 26.33 -33.28
N ALA A 729 -16.65 26.45 -31.96
CA ALA A 729 -15.91 27.46 -31.19
C ALA A 729 -16.26 27.35 -29.69
N ALA A 730 -15.79 26.32 -29.01
CA ALA A 730 -15.71 26.28 -27.55
C ALA A 730 -14.34 25.72 -27.17
N ARG A 731 -13.60 26.49 -26.38
CA ARG A 731 -12.37 26.05 -25.72
C ARG A 731 -12.68 24.83 -24.83
N ALA A 732 -11.69 23.96 -24.66
CA ALA A 732 -11.70 22.72 -23.88
C ALA A 732 -12.84 22.65 -22.83
N ILE A 733 -13.85 21.85 -23.15
CA ILE A 733 -14.97 21.56 -22.25
C ILE A 733 -14.49 20.43 -21.34
N ILE A 734 -14.25 20.76 -20.07
CA ILE A 734 -14.11 19.80 -18.96
C ILE A 734 -15.41 18.99 -18.90
N SER A 735 -15.30 17.66 -18.77
CA SER A 735 -16.39 16.71 -18.92
C SER A 735 -17.65 17.05 -18.11
N LEU A 736 -18.80 16.70 -18.70
CA LEU A 736 -20.03 16.42 -17.97
C LEU A 736 -19.80 15.10 -17.19
N PRO A 737 -19.94 15.06 -15.86
CA PRO A 737 -19.75 13.85 -15.02
C PRO A 737 -20.70 12.67 -15.30
N LEU A 738 -21.57 12.77 -16.31
CA LEU A 738 -22.52 11.72 -16.69
C LEU A 738 -21.95 10.73 -17.71
N ASP A 739 -20.98 11.16 -18.53
CA ASP A 739 -20.45 10.37 -19.65
C ASP A 739 -19.00 9.89 -19.43
N GLY A 740 -18.32 10.39 -18.39
CA GLY A 740 -16.96 10.01 -18.03
C GLY A 740 -16.90 8.76 -17.13
N PRO A 741 -15.77 8.02 -17.14
CA PRO A 741 -15.54 6.95 -16.17
C PRO A 741 -15.58 7.50 -14.73
N SER A 742 -16.17 6.74 -13.79
CA SER A 742 -16.14 7.12 -12.38
C SER A 742 -14.74 6.94 -11.81
N TYR A 743 -14.31 7.88 -10.96
CA TYR A 743 -13.01 7.85 -10.31
C TYR A 743 -12.90 6.66 -9.35
N CYS A 744 -11.78 5.95 -9.41
CA CYS A 744 -11.45 4.84 -8.51
C CYS A 744 -10.33 5.27 -7.54
N CYS A 745 -10.25 4.80 -6.31
CA CYS A 745 -11.20 3.95 -5.58
C CYS A 745 -11.32 4.46 -4.14
N GLY A 746 -12.47 4.22 -3.50
CA GLY A 746 -12.72 4.64 -2.13
C GLY A 746 -12.12 3.67 -1.12
N SER A 747 -12.98 3.00 -0.36
CA SER A 747 -12.65 2.00 0.64
C SER A 747 -12.41 0.61 0.07
N VAL A 748 -12.93 0.33 -1.12
CA VAL A 748 -12.83 -0.96 -1.80
C VAL A 748 -12.50 -0.75 -3.27
N VAL A 749 -11.58 -1.55 -3.81
CA VAL A 749 -11.32 -1.67 -5.24
C VAL A 749 -12.43 -2.53 -5.87
N PRO A 750 -13.29 -1.95 -6.74
CA PRO A 750 -14.41 -2.66 -7.31
C PRO A 750 -13.94 -3.75 -8.27
N TRP A 751 -14.65 -4.88 -8.24
CA TRP A 751 -14.45 -5.98 -9.17
C TRP A 751 -15.73 -6.82 -9.29
N ASP A 752 -15.83 -7.59 -10.37
CA ASP A 752 -16.91 -8.55 -10.55
C ASP A 752 -16.39 -9.88 -11.12
N LEU A 753 -17.11 -10.96 -10.84
CA LEU A 753 -16.72 -12.30 -11.28
C LEU A 753 -16.79 -12.49 -12.80
N ALA A 754 -17.43 -11.58 -13.56
CA ALA A 754 -17.55 -11.69 -15.01
C ALA A 754 -16.33 -11.11 -15.73
N SER A 755 -15.66 -10.11 -15.16
CA SER A 755 -14.37 -9.57 -15.62
C SER A 755 -13.16 -10.31 -15.01
N ALA A 756 -13.29 -10.81 -13.78
CA ALA A 756 -12.20 -11.44 -13.08
C ALA A 756 -11.75 -12.78 -13.70
N GLN A 757 -10.46 -13.06 -13.59
CA GLN A 757 -9.87 -14.30 -14.06
C GLN A 757 -9.42 -15.16 -12.87
N PRO A 758 -9.87 -16.43 -12.75
CA PRO A 758 -9.36 -17.31 -11.71
C PRO A 758 -7.84 -17.50 -11.85
N THR A 759 -7.12 -17.46 -10.74
CA THR A 759 -5.67 -17.72 -10.73
C THR A 759 -5.33 -19.20 -10.87
N GLY A 760 -6.27 -20.08 -10.50
CA GLY A 760 -5.93 -21.47 -10.19
C GLY A 760 -5.03 -21.58 -8.96
N ALA A 761 -4.50 -22.77 -8.70
CA ALA A 761 -3.58 -22.97 -7.60
C ALA A 761 -2.19 -22.39 -7.93
N PHE A 762 -1.62 -21.61 -7.02
CA PHE A 762 -0.27 -21.07 -7.16
C PHE A 762 0.37 -20.84 -5.78
N THR A 763 1.68 -20.68 -5.78
CA THR A 763 2.49 -20.35 -4.59
C THR A 763 3.57 -19.33 -4.96
N ARG A 764 3.84 -18.36 -4.09
CA ARG A 764 4.92 -17.37 -4.22
C ARG A 764 5.53 -17.09 -2.86
N THR A 765 6.81 -16.73 -2.85
CA THR A 765 7.50 -16.30 -1.63
C THR A 765 8.25 -15.00 -1.89
N ALA A 766 8.28 -14.13 -0.88
CA ALA A 766 9.02 -12.87 -0.92
C ALA A 766 9.57 -12.53 0.47
N SER A 767 10.82 -12.07 0.55
CA SER A 767 11.38 -11.55 1.81
C SER A 767 11.02 -10.08 1.98
N ALA A 768 10.58 -9.72 3.19
CA ALA A 768 10.31 -8.33 3.57
C ALA A 768 11.54 -7.62 4.16
N GLY A 769 12.66 -8.34 4.31
CA GLY A 769 13.86 -7.86 5.01
C GLY A 769 13.78 -8.07 6.52
N SER A 770 14.63 -7.35 7.26
CA SER A 770 14.64 -7.35 8.71
C SER A 770 14.57 -5.95 9.32
N VAL A 771 14.13 -5.87 10.58
CA VAL A 771 14.02 -4.64 11.37
C VAL A 771 14.59 -4.85 12.77
N GLN A 772 15.30 -3.86 13.28
CA GLN A 772 15.88 -3.86 14.63
C GLN A 772 14.87 -3.27 15.62
N VAL A 773 14.38 -4.08 16.55
CA VAL A 773 13.49 -3.65 17.64
C VAL A 773 14.33 -3.33 18.86
N ILE A 774 14.31 -2.08 19.32
CA ILE A 774 15.15 -1.59 20.43
C ILE A 774 14.42 -1.52 21.77
N ASP A 775 13.09 -1.58 21.77
CA ASP A 775 12.27 -1.54 22.99
C ASP A 775 10.95 -2.28 22.77
N VAL A 776 10.52 -3.03 23.78
CA VAL A 776 9.32 -3.90 23.78
C VAL A 776 8.63 -3.82 25.14
N ALA A 777 7.34 -4.17 25.20
CA ALA A 777 6.61 -4.18 26.47
C ALA A 777 7.29 -5.11 27.49
N ALA A 778 7.31 -4.69 28.76
CA ALA A 778 7.91 -5.49 29.82
C ALA A 778 7.18 -6.83 30.00
N ALA A 779 7.89 -7.88 30.39
CA ALA A 779 7.31 -9.22 30.56
C ALA A 779 6.06 -9.20 31.47
N GLY A 780 4.91 -9.59 30.91
CA GLY A 780 3.62 -9.62 31.61
C GLY A 780 2.91 -8.25 31.71
N GLY A 781 3.38 -7.24 30.99
CA GLY A 781 2.63 -6.02 30.71
C GLY A 781 2.25 -5.95 29.23
N ASP A 782 1.27 -5.10 28.95
CA ASP A 782 0.82 -4.75 27.61
C ASP A 782 0.69 -3.22 27.50
N SER A 783 1.14 -2.69 26.37
CA SER A 783 1.08 -1.27 26.01
C SER A 783 0.46 -1.03 24.63
N LEU A 784 0.03 -2.08 23.92
CA LEU A 784 -0.45 -2.02 22.56
C LEU A 784 -1.98 -1.94 22.58
N PRO A 785 -2.58 -0.77 22.28
CA PRO A 785 -4.04 -0.65 22.34
C PRO A 785 -4.72 -1.36 21.16
N PRO A 786 -6.04 -1.67 21.28
CA PRO A 786 -6.85 -2.08 20.16
C PRO A 786 -6.83 -1.05 19.01
N SER A 787 -6.89 -1.52 17.77
CA SER A 787 -6.96 -0.65 16.59
C SER A 787 -8.20 0.23 16.59
N ARG A 788 -8.09 1.40 15.94
CA ARG A 788 -9.24 2.26 15.69
C ARG A 788 -10.23 1.56 14.77
N VAL A 789 -11.50 1.52 15.17
CA VAL A 789 -12.58 1.07 14.28
C VAL A 789 -12.91 2.16 13.27
N THR A 790 -12.76 1.88 11.98
CA THR A 790 -12.94 2.91 10.92
C THR A 790 -14.19 2.69 10.07
N ASP A 791 -14.95 1.63 10.33
CA ASP A 791 -16.08 1.19 9.52
C ASP A 791 -17.37 1.01 10.34
N LEU A 792 -17.48 1.67 11.50
CA LEU A 792 -18.74 1.73 12.23
C LEU A 792 -19.83 2.23 11.28
N GLN A 793 -20.98 1.55 11.30
CA GLN A 793 -22.18 1.92 10.58
C GLN A 793 -23.38 1.89 11.53
N ALA A 794 -24.34 2.78 11.30
CA ALA A 794 -25.58 2.85 12.06
C ALA A 794 -26.78 2.83 11.12
N THR A 795 -27.74 1.95 11.41
CA THR A 795 -29.04 1.94 10.77
C THR A 795 -30.13 2.07 11.83
N VAL A 796 -31.02 3.04 11.66
CA VAL A 796 -32.11 3.33 12.60
C VAL A 796 -33.44 3.00 11.94
N THR A 797 -34.24 2.22 12.66
CA THR A 797 -35.67 2.02 12.38
C THR A 797 -36.50 2.84 13.37
N SER A 798 -37.83 2.69 13.40
CA SER A 798 -38.68 3.48 14.30
C SER A 798 -38.37 3.31 15.80
N THR A 799 -37.79 2.19 16.21
CA THR A 799 -37.52 1.88 17.64
C THR A 799 -36.21 1.15 17.91
N THR A 800 -35.51 0.71 16.86
CA THR A 800 -34.30 -0.13 16.96
C THR A 800 -33.14 0.53 16.22
N LEU A 801 -32.00 0.63 16.90
CA LEU A 801 -30.71 1.03 16.34
C LEU A 801 -29.87 -0.23 16.14
N ASN A 802 -29.43 -0.47 14.91
CA ASN A 802 -28.51 -1.54 14.57
C ASN A 802 -27.14 -0.94 14.22
N LEU A 803 -26.12 -1.36 14.95
CA LEU A 803 -24.73 -0.97 14.75
C LEU A 803 -23.93 -2.14 14.22
N THR A 804 -23.12 -1.89 13.19
CA THR A 804 -22.21 -2.88 12.62
C THR A 804 -20.81 -2.31 12.49
N TRP A 805 -19.80 -3.13 12.76
CA TRP A 805 -18.40 -2.75 12.63
C TRP A 805 -17.50 -3.99 12.49
N THR A 806 -16.23 -3.79 12.15
CA THR A 806 -15.21 -4.86 12.21
C THR A 806 -14.53 -4.87 13.57
N ALA A 807 -14.50 -6.03 14.24
CA ALA A 807 -13.82 -6.21 15.52
C ALA A 807 -12.33 -5.85 15.38
N PRO A 808 -11.80 -4.91 16.18
CA PRO A 808 -10.36 -4.76 16.33
C PRO A 808 -9.80 -5.92 17.17
N GLY A 809 -8.48 -5.99 17.26
CA GLY A 809 -7.79 -6.91 18.16
C GLY A 809 -7.70 -6.39 19.59
N ASP A 810 -7.15 -7.24 20.46
CA ASP A 810 -6.68 -6.87 21.79
C ASP A 810 -5.48 -5.92 21.63
N ASP A 811 -4.45 -6.41 20.93
CA ASP A 811 -3.32 -5.61 20.46
C ASP A 811 -3.54 -5.25 18.98
N TYR A 812 -3.82 -3.98 18.68
CA TYR A 812 -4.12 -3.51 17.33
C TYR A 812 -5.16 -4.36 16.58
N ASP A 813 -4.74 -5.21 15.65
CA ASP A 813 -5.57 -6.11 14.85
C ASP A 813 -5.30 -7.60 15.12
N ALA A 814 -4.74 -7.92 16.29
CA ALA A 814 -4.49 -9.28 16.77
C ALA A 814 -5.21 -9.55 18.09
N GLY A 815 -5.71 -10.78 18.27
CA GLY A 815 -6.43 -11.17 19.48
C GLY A 815 -7.91 -10.74 19.50
N THR A 816 -8.48 -10.73 20.70
CA THR A 816 -9.91 -10.42 20.94
C THR A 816 -10.02 -9.40 22.06
N VAL A 817 -10.74 -8.31 21.81
CA VAL A 817 -10.98 -7.27 22.82
C VAL A 817 -11.73 -7.79 24.06
N SER A 818 -11.53 -7.10 25.18
CA SER A 818 -12.25 -7.35 26.44
C SER A 818 -13.60 -6.64 26.55
N GLY A 819 -13.84 -5.61 25.74
CA GLY A 819 -15.13 -4.92 25.71
C GLY A 819 -15.20 -3.71 24.79
N TYR A 820 -16.42 -3.16 24.67
CA TYR A 820 -16.75 -1.96 23.90
C TYR A 820 -17.53 -0.95 24.74
N GLU A 821 -17.30 0.34 24.47
CA GLU A 821 -18.16 1.42 24.92
C GLU A 821 -18.74 2.14 23.70
N VAL A 822 -20.07 2.29 23.65
CA VAL A 822 -20.78 3.03 22.60
C VAL A 822 -21.46 4.23 23.20
N ARG A 823 -21.22 5.41 22.64
CA ARG A 823 -21.82 6.67 23.09
C ARG A 823 -22.58 7.37 21.97
N MET A 824 -23.58 8.16 22.35
CA MET A 824 -24.43 8.93 21.45
C MET A 824 -24.60 10.38 21.91
N SER A 825 -24.56 11.33 20.98
CA SER A 825 -24.70 12.76 21.24
C SER A 825 -25.40 13.48 20.10
N VAL A 826 -26.03 14.61 20.42
CA VAL A 826 -26.57 15.56 19.42
C VAL A 826 -25.56 16.63 19.01
N ASN A 827 -24.42 16.68 19.71
CA ASN A 827 -23.29 17.55 19.38
C ASN A 827 -22.11 16.68 18.92
N ARG A 828 -21.75 16.79 17.64
CA ARG A 828 -20.61 16.06 17.05
C ARG A 828 -19.33 16.29 17.85
N SER A 829 -19.06 17.54 18.26
CA SER A 829 -17.79 17.90 18.89
C SER A 829 -17.58 17.25 20.25
N SER A 830 -18.64 16.74 20.89
CA SER A 830 -18.49 16.02 22.16
C SER A 830 -17.89 14.62 21.98
N LEU A 831 -17.86 14.09 20.75
CA LEU A 831 -17.43 12.72 20.42
C LEU A 831 -16.08 12.65 19.68
N LEU A 832 -15.37 13.76 19.47
CA LEU A 832 -14.17 13.81 18.62
C LEU A 832 -12.85 13.37 19.33
N ASP A 833 -12.84 13.16 20.65
CA ASP A 833 -11.64 12.78 21.43
C ASP A 833 -12.05 12.34 22.89
N ALA A 834 -11.15 12.45 23.87
CA ALA A 834 -11.35 12.33 25.32
C ALA A 834 -12.43 13.25 25.90
N SER A 835 -13.00 14.20 25.14
CA SER A 835 -14.23 14.91 25.54
C SER A 835 -15.43 13.98 25.74
N LEU A 836 -15.35 12.74 25.22
CA LEU A 836 -16.25 11.63 25.53
C LEU A 836 -16.48 11.49 27.05
N TYR A 837 -15.51 11.85 27.90
CA TYR A 837 -15.61 11.74 29.36
C TYR A 837 -16.40 12.86 30.06
N ASN A 838 -16.96 13.84 29.34
CA ASN A 838 -17.95 14.73 29.95
C ASN A 838 -19.17 13.90 30.35
N THR A 839 -19.56 13.97 31.63
CA THR A 839 -20.57 13.12 32.29
C THR A 839 -22.00 13.24 31.75
N ASN A 840 -22.23 13.98 30.66
CA ASN A 840 -23.55 14.29 30.11
C ASN A 840 -23.81 13.70 28.72
N ILE A 841 -22.94 12.80 28.23
CA ILE A 841 -23.12 12.08 26.96
C ILE A 841 -23.83 10.76 27.24
N LEU A 842 -24.80 10.38 26.40
CA LEU A 842 -25.58 9.16 26.57
C LEU A 842 -24.72 7.94 26.25
N VAL A 843 -24.58 7.03 27.22
CA VAL A 843 -23.89 5.73 27.06
C VAL A 843 -24.94 4.71 26.63
N LEU A 844 -24.77 4.14 25.44
CA LEU A 844 -25.65 3.11 24.88
C LEU A 844 -25.19 1.70 25.25
N LEU A 845 -23.87 1.52 25.38
CA LEU A 845 -23.24 0.27 25.82
C LEU A 845 -22.02 0.64 26.65
N SER A 846 -21.91 0.07 27.85
CA SER A 846 -20.73 0.26 28.72
C SER A 846 -19.75 -0.91 28.59
N TYR A 847 -18.48 -0.68 28.94
CA TYR A 847 -17.49 -1.76 28.98
C TYR A 847 -17.94 -2.95 29.82
N SER A 848 -18.51 -2.71 31.00
CA SER A 848 -19.00 -3.77 31.90
C SER A 848 -20.18 -4.57 31.34
N ASP A 849 -21.02 -3.96 30.51
CA ASP A 849 -22.14 -4.67 29.87
C ASP A 849 -21.61 -5.50 28.70
N SER A 850 -20.78 -4.89 27.85
CA SER A 850 -20.20 -5.53 26.67
C SER A 850 -19.29 -6.71 27.00
N SER A 851 -18.55 -6.67 28.11
CA SER A 851 -17.66 -7.75 28.54
C SER A 851 -18.41 -9.04 28.89
N ASN A 852 -19.73 -8.96 29.09
CA ASN A 852 -20.60 -10.11 29.34
C ASN A 852 -21.35 -10.59 28.08
N MET A 853 -21.10 -9.98 26.92
CA MET A 853 -21.74 -10.30 25.63
C MET A 853 -20.73 -10.96 24.68
N SER A 854 -20.58 -12.29 24.78
CA SER A 854 -19.59 -13.04 23.99
C SER A 854 -19.78 -12.91 22.47
N GLU A 855 -20.98 -12.59 22.01
CA GLU A 855 -21.30 -12.30 20.60
C GLU A 855 -20.65 -11.03 20.07
N LEU A 856 -20.22 -10.12 20.95
CA LEU A 856 -19.48 -8.90 20.58
C LEU A 856 -17.96 -9.13 20.61
N LEU A 857 -17.48 -10.03 21.47
CA LEU A 857 -16.06 -10.32 21.68
C LEU A 857 -15.58 -11.37 20.67
N LEU A 858 -15.45 -10.95 19.41
CA LEU A 858 -14.99 -11.77 18.30
C LEU A 858 -13.50 -11.51 18.02
N GLU A 859 -12.84 -12.54 17.47
CA GLU A 859 -11.48 -12.42 16.91
C GLU A 859 -11.40 -11.25 15.92
N ALA A 860 -10.28 -10.52 15.95
CA ALA A 860 -10.00 -9.40 15.06
C ALA A 860 -10.33 -9.71 13.59
N GLY A 861 -10.95 -8.76 12.89
CA GLY A 861 -11.36 -8.89 11.49
C GLY A 861 -12.77 -9.46 11.27
N HIS A 862 -13.43 -10.00 12.31
CA HIS A 862 -14.83 -10.44 12.19
C HIS A 862 -15.81 -9.28 12.29
N LYS A 863 -16.95 -9.40 11.60
CA LYS A 863 -18.05 -8.42 11.69
C LYS A 863 -18.86 -8.61 12.96
N VAL A 864 -18.97 -7.54 13.74
CA VAL A 864 -19.81 -7.45 14.93
C VAL A 864 -21.12 -6.76 14.58
N ASN A 865 -22.23 -7.26 15.14
CA ASN A 865 -23.55 -6.65 15.00
C ASN A 865 -24.17 -6.45 16.38
N LEU A 866 -24.61 -5.23 16.69
CA LEU A 866 -25.27 -4.88 17.94
C LEU A 866 -26.65 -4.30 17.67
N TYR A 867 -27.67 -4.91 18.30
CA TYR A 867 -29.06 -4.48 18.22
C TYR A 867 -29.46 -3.81 19.55
N LEU A 868 -29.88 -2.55 19.48
CA LEU A 868 -30.37 -1.78 20.63
C LEU A 868 -31.85 -1.46 20.42
N ASP A 869 -32.70 -2.07 21.23
CA ASP A 869 -34.16 -1.88 21.23
C ASP A 869 -34.62 -0.87 22.30
N ASN A 870 -35.88 -0.42 22.21
CA ASN A 870 -36.55 0.45 23.17
C ASN A 870 -35.92 1.84 23.34
N LEU A 871 -35.45 2.42 22.24
CA LEU A 871 -34.90 3.79 22.22
C LEU A 871 -36.02 4.86 22.25
N GLU A 872 -36.92 4.77 23.23
CA GLU A 872 -38.08 5.68 23.40
C GLU A 872 -37.66 7.15 23.63
N GLU A 873 -36.39 7.41 23.92
CA GLU A 873 -35.83 8.75 24.13
C GLU A 873 -35.37 9.45 22.83
N LEU A 874 -35.37 8.75 21.69
CA LEU A 874 -34.96 9.32 20.41
C LEU A 874 -36.07 10.19 19.80
N GLN A 875 -35.74 11.45 19.53
CA GLN A 875 -36.66 12.41 18.90
C GLN A 875 -36.68 12.19 17.38
N LEU A 876 -37.89 12.20 16.80
CA LEU A 876 -38.10 12.19 15.35
C LEU A 876 -37.42 13.42 14.70
N ASP A 877 -36.95 13.25 13.47
CA ASP A 877 -36.31 14.31 12.65
C ASP A 877 -35.08 14.95 13.30
N LYS A 878 -34.46 14.26 14.27
CA LYS A 878 -33.24 14.71 14.92
C LYS A 878 -32.05 13.87 14.49
N VAL A 879 -30.94 14.56 14.25
CA VAL A 879 -29.65 13.96 13.92
C VAL A 879 -28.90 13.63 15.21
N TYR A 880 -28.46 12.38 15.31
CA TYR A 880 -27.62 11.87 16.39
C TYR A 880 -26.29 11.40 15.82
N TYR A 881 -25.21 11.65 16.54
CA TYR A 881 -23.87 11.17 16.25
C TYR A 881 -23.53 10.03 17.21
N LEU A 882 -22.90 8.98 16.72
CA LEU A 882 -22.44 7.85 17.51
C LEU A 882 -20.96 7.57 17.29
N ALA A 883 -20.33 7.08 18.34
CA ALA A 883 -18.93 6.69 18.37
C ALA A 883 -18.75 5.43 19.23
N LEU A 884 -17.73 4.65 18.94
CA LEU A 884 -17.34 3.49 19.74
C LEU A 884 -15.86 3.52 20.12
N ARG A 885 -15.51 2.82 21.20
CA ARG A 885 -14.13 2.47 21.56
C ARG A 885 -14.04 1.03 22.05
N ALA A 886 -12.94 0.38 21.74
CA ALA A 886 -12.59 -0.93 22.26
C ALA A 886 -11.66 -0.82 23.49
N LEU A 887 -11.65 -1.87 24.30
CA LEU A 887 -10.83 -2.05 25.50
C LEU A 887 -10.14 -3.41 25.45
N ASP A 888 -8.84 -3.45 25.72
CA ASP A 888 -8.07 -4.70 25.88
C ASP A 888 -8.15 -5.26 27.32
N ASP A 889 -7.46 -6.36 27.57
CA ASP A 889 -7.38 -7.00 28.89
C ASP A 889 -6.47 -6.27 29.92
N PHE A 890 -5.64 -5.31 29.48
CA PHE A 890 -4.81 -4.42 30.32
C PHE A 890 -5.39 -3.01 30.55
N ASN A 891 -6.59 -2.74 30.05
CA ASN A 891 -7.29 -1.45 30.03
C ASN A 891 -6.66 -0.35 29.15
N ASN A 892 -5.83 -0.68 28.15
CA ASN A 892 -5.61 0.28 27.07
C ASN A 892 -6.86 0.33 26.18
N THR A 893 -7.04 1.48 25.53
CA THR A 893 -8.28 1.80 24.83
C THR A 893 -7.98 2.27 23.43
N SER A 894 -8.77 1.80 22.47
CA SER A 894 -8.62 2.25 21.08
C SER A 894 -8.80 3.77 20.97
N PRO A 895 -8.27 4.39 19.90
CA PRO A 895 -8.78 5.68 19.45
C PRO A 895 -10.29 5.62 19.20
N VAL A 896 -10.94 6.78 19.17
CA VAL A 896 -12.38 6.88 18.88
C VAL A 896 -12.64 6.44 17.43
N SER A 897 -13.70 5.66 17.21
CA SER A 897 -14.08 5.21 15.87
C SER A 897 -14.35 6.34 14.88
N ASN A 898 -14.60 6.00 13.62
CA ASN A 898 -15.33 6.91 12.73
C ASN A 898 -16.69 7.29 13.36
N LEU A 899 -17.10 8.54 13.15
CA LEU A 899 -18.37 9.05 13.65
C LEU A 899 -19.48 8.73 12.64
N VAL A 900 -20.51 8.03 13.10
CA VAL A 900 -21.69 7.73 12.29
C VAL A 900 -22.85 8.62 12.66
N THR A 901 -23.67 8.88 11.66
CA THR A 901 -24.87 9.71 11.82
C THR A 901 -26.10 8.81 11.77
N ALA A 902 -27.00 9.00 12.72
CA ALA A 902 -28.28 8.32 12.80
C ALA A 902 -29.40 9.36 12.81
N MET A 903 -30.34 9.23 11.87
CA MET A 903 -31.54 10.05 11.82
C MET A 903 -32.75 9.15 12.04
N VAL A 904 -33.60 9.49 12.99
CA VAL A 904 -34.85 8.76 13.24
C VAL A 904 -35.86 9.25 12.20
N PRO A 905 -36.30 8.39 11.26
CA PRO A 905 -37.20 8.82 10.21
C PRO A 905 -38.55 9.23 10.81
N PRO A 906 -39.24 10.23 10.22
CA PRO A 906 -40.56 10.62 10.69
C PRO A 906 -41.49 9.41 10.64
N ALA A 907 -42.38 9.28 11.63
CA ALA A 907 -43.39 8.23 11.63
C ALA A 907 -44.12 8.27 10.28
N SER A 908 -44.11 7.15 9.55
CA SER A 908 -44.78 7.07 8.26
C SER A 908 -46.23 7.52 8.46
N SER A 909 -46.58 8.68 7.90
CA SER A 909 -47.98 9.08 7.87
C SER A 909 -48.72 7.98 7.14
N PRO A 910 -49.80 7.40 7.70
CA PRO A 910 -50.58 6.42 6.98
C PRO A 910 -50.96 7.04 5.65
N ASP A 911 -50.61 6.32 4.58
CA ASP A 911 -50.77 6.76 3.21
C ASP A 911 -52.22 7.23 3.00
N THR A 912 -52.42 8.54 2.95
CA THR A 912 -53.72 9.15 2.61
C THR A 912 -53.84 9.34 1.11
N SER A 913 -52.96 8.71 0.31
CA SER A 913 -53.13 8.63 -1.12
C SER A 913 -54.12 7.52 -1.49
N GLY A 914 -55.39 7.95 -1.59
CA GLY A 914 -56.44 7.23 -2.28
C GLY A 914 -57.54 6.72 -1.36
N MET A 915 -58.65 7.46 -1.30
CA MET A 915 -59.94 6.78 -1.15
C MET A 915 -59.98 5.67 -2.21
N PRO A 916 -60.12 4.39 -1.83
CA PRO A 916 -60.11 3.32 -2.81
C PRO A 916 -61.23 3.55 -3.80
N VAL A 917 -61.02 3.26 -5.09
CA VAL A 917 -61.96 3.57 -6.18
C VAL A 917 -63.39 3.12 -5.86
N TRP A 918 -63.57 2.05 -5.08
CA TRP A 918 -64.89 1.61 -4.62
C TRP A 918 -65.60 2.63 -3.70
N ALA A 919 -64.90 3.37 -2.85
CA ALA A 919 -65.48 4.41 -1.99
C ALA A 919 -65.97 5.62 -2.82
N ILE A 920 -65.26 5.99 -3.88
CA ILE A 920 -65.70 7.01 -4.85
C ILE A 920 -66.92 6.51 -5.63
N VAL A 921 -66.93 5.25 -6.05
CA VAL A 921 -68.08 4.63 -6.74
C VAL A 921 -69.32 4.58 -5.84
N VAL A 922 -69.15 4.28 -4.54
CA VAL A 922 -70.26 4.28 -3.56
C VAL A 922 -70.79 5.70 -3.34
N LEU A 923 -69.92 6.71 -3.21
CA LEU A 923 -70.34 8.12 -3.08
C LEU A 923 -71.10 8.62 -4.31
N VAL A 924 -70.65 8.27 -5.52
CA VAL A 924 -71.33 8.62 -6.77
C VAL A 924 -72.66 7.88 -6.90
N ALA A 925 -72.74 6.60 -6.51
CA ALA A 925 -73.98 5.84 -6.52
C ALA A 925 -75.03 6.39 -5.54
N VAL A 926 -74.60 6.78 -4.32
CA VAL A 926 -75.48 7.41 -3.33
C VAL A 926 -75.98 8.77 -3.83
N ALA A 927 -75.11 9.60 -4.41
CA ALA A 927 -75.51 10.88 -5.01
C ALA A 927 -76.52 10.69 -6.17
N PHE A 928 -76.33 9.66 -7.00
CA PHE A 928 -77.26 9.33 -8.09
C PHE A 928 -78.63 8.86 -7.56
N ILE A 929 -78.66 8.03 -6.52
CA ILE A 929 -79.92 7.59 -5.87
C ILE A 929 -80.66 8.78 -5.26
N VAL A 930 -79.96 9.68 -4.57
CA VAL A 930 -80.57 10.89 -3.99
C VAL A 930 -81.13 11.80 -5.10
N ALA A 931 -80.41 11.96 -6.21
CA ALA A 931 -80.89 12.73 -7.35
C ALA A 931 -82.13 12.09 -7.99
N VAL A 932 -82.17 10.77 -8.16
CA VAL A 932 -83.33 10.05 -8.70
C VAL A 932 -84.53 10.14 -7.75
N VAL A 933 -84.34 10.02 -6.45
CA VAL A 933 -85.42 10.19 -5.45
C VAL A 933 -85.96 11.62 -5.46
N ALA A 934 -85.09 12.63 -5.57
CA ALA A 934 -85.50 14.03 -5.72
C ALA A 934 -86.27 14.28 -7.03
N LEU A 935 -85.85 13.66 -8.14
CA LEU A 935 -86.48 13.79 -9.45
C LEU A 935 -87.85 13.09 -9.50
N VAL A 936 -87.96 11.90 -8.90
CA VAL A 936 -89.23 11.18 -8.72
C VAL A 936 -90.16 11.95 -7.78
N GLY A 937 -89.65 12.50 -6.67
CA GLY A 937 -90.41 13.36 -5.77
C GLY A 937 -90.94 14.61 -6.48
N TYR A 938 -90.12 15.25 -7.31
CA TYR A 938 -90.52 16.40 -8.13
C TYR A 938 -91.58 16.03 -9.19
N MET A 939 -91.45 14.87 -9.86
CA MET A 939 -92.45 14.40 -10.83
C MET A 939 -93.77 13.97 -10.19
N VAL A 940 -93.75 13.45 -8.96
CA VAL A 940 -94.96 13.12 -8.19
C VAL A 940 -95.65 14.39 -7.67
N HIS A 941 -94.89 15.43 -7.31
CA HIS A 941 -95.45 16.73 -6.92
C HIS A 941 -96.12 17.45 -8.10
N LYS A 942 -95.63 17.27 -9.33
CA LYS A 942 -96.18 17.91 -10.54
C LYS A 942 -97.43 17.22 -11.12
N ARG A 943 -97.86 16.08 -10.54
CA ARG A 943 -99.04 15.31 -10.96
C ARG A 943 -100.20 15.30 -9.94
N LYS A 944 -100.16 16.15 -8.92
CA LYS A 944 -101.29 16.43 -8.02
C LYS A 944 -101.87 17.81 -8.25
#